data_AF-A0ABD5VFF8-F1
#
_entry.id   AF-A0ABD5VFF8-F1
#
_cell.length_a   1.000
_cell.length_b   1.000
_cell.length_c   1.000
_cell.angle_alpha   90.00
_cell.angle_beta   90.00
_cell.angle_gamma   90.00
#
_symmetry.space_group_name_H-M   'P 1'
#
loop_
_entity.id
_entity.type
_entity.pdbx_description
1 polymer ?
#
loop_
_entity_poly.entity_id
_entity_poly.type
_entity_poly.pdbx_seq_one_letter_code
_entity_poly.pdbx_strand_id
1 'polypeptide(L)'
;MNWDGRLGRVVRDGRLGRVVRDGRLGRVALTAALVVVVAAALQRTASRVFVSNFSLSGPGLSALLLFGFLSVWTVPVVRRLGWARSVRAAVAVLPFAVVASALADPVLAGAGAVLALSLATPLLVALGARDPAFLPGLAVGVASVAAVRGWLGTLPAYATLGGTALLVGVAFVAGALALREDVPEPGASAVAWLAVFAQGLFLAYPAATAAWGGLGYAATAVATVAGVVLGAAWVGFGRALDRREAVVVAVAFALALGDVVWVGQLGPVAVFLMQATFLRLVAAGLRDDGASWLGLAQVVGVVAVVSQVLAANWAYVPGGAALAGHAPLSAFALAAAPVVAALLVLARDAAGVGGDPTELPDAARRDALTALAPGALAALSLAPGSLDAGDDGARAEGAPYDVVTLNVHQWIDGQRGGANYRDVRDLLAEHDPDVVGLQETEGGRYTTGSANPVRWLADELDYHYDYGVPTRRGGYGVAVLSKYPVLDTKVVSLPVHQSPARWALVATLDAPDGELQTITTHFQTDIPEDDEQLGEAQTILGELFSDDHERAVVLGDFNVQPNQDPAYDRLKRDLTDAWTAAGHPETGGGGTWPAHDPRQRIDYVWLEGDWTVSRCTRVGDAAVSDHLGVLATVDPGRGEN
;
A
#
# COMPACT_ATOMS: atom_id res chain seq x y z
N MET A 1 0.79 -8.49 64.97
CA MET A 1 -0.21 -8.46 63.88
C MET A 1 0.53 -8.58 62.56
N ASN A 2 0.25 -9.66 61.83
CA ASN A 2 1.04 -10.14 60.70
C ASN A 2 0.58 -9.44 59.40
N TRP A 3 1.42 -8.56 58.83
CA TRP A 3 1.09 -7.72 57.66
C TRP A 3 1.32 -8.41 56.31
N ASP A 4 1.92 -9.60 56.28
CA ASP A 4 2.21 -10.34 55.02
C ASP A 4 1.00 -11.09 54.42
N GLY A 5 -0.11 -11.22 55.16
CA GLY A 5 -1.22 -12.08 54.76
C GLY A 5 -2.32 -11.45 53.89
N ARG A 6 -2.33 -10.12 53.72
CA ARG A 6 -3.42 -9.39 53.03
C ARG A 6 -3.02 -8.81 51.67
N LEU A 7 -1.78 -8.36 51.46
CA LEU A 7 -1.32 -7.91 50.14
C LEU A 7 -1.10 -9.07 49.16
N GLY A 8 -0.59 -10.21 49.64
CA GLY A 8 -0.44 -11.42 48.82
C GLY A 8 -1.76 -12.06 48.36
N ARG A 9 -2.88 -11.74 49.02
CA ARG A 9 -4.22 -12.23 48.64
C ARG A 9 -4.94 -11.30 47.66
N VAL A 10 -4.74 -9.99 47.71
CA VAL A 10 -5.34 -9.06 46.73
C VAL A 10 -4.69 -9.21 45.35
N VAL A 11 -3.41 -9.58 45.28
CA VAL A 11 -2.72 -9.89 44.01
C VAL A 11 -3.03 -11.31 43.50
N ARG A 12 -3.26 -12.29 44.40
CA ARG A 12 -3.63 -13.68 44.01
C ARG A 12 -5.12 -13.87 43.70
N ASP A 13 -6.03 -13.12 44.32
CA ASP A 13 -7.49 -13.20 44.11
C ASP A 13 -8.08 -12.00 43.36
N GLY A 14 -7.24 -11.00 43.04
CA GLY A 14 -7.59 -9.86 42.19
C GLY A 14 -7.99 -10.32 40.79
N ARG A 15 -9.00 -9.66 40.21
CA ARG A 15 -9.60 -9.99 38.90
C ARG A 15 -8.58 -10.15 37.77
N LEU A 16 -7.43 -9.47 37.82
CA LEU A 16 -6.29 -9.64 36.90
C LEU A 16 -5.61 -11.02 37.03
N GLY A 17 -5.46 -11.55 38.24
CA GLY A 17 -4.91 -12.89 38.49
C GLY A 17 -5.81 -14.02 37.98
N ARG A 18 -7.12 -13.79 37.83
CA ARG A 18 -8.06 -14.72 37.18
C ARG A 18 -7.96 -14.70 35.65
N VAL A 19 -7.83 -13.52 35.04
CA VAL A 19 -7.63 -13.37 33.58
C VAL A 19 -6.29 -13.99 33.12
N VAL A 20 -5.24 -13.90 33.95
CA VAL A 20 -3.94 -14.56 33.71
C VAL A 20 -4.00 -16.08 33.95
N ARG A 21 -4.87 -16.57 34.84
CA ARG A 21 -5.04 -18.01 35.14
C ARG A 21 -5.78 -18.81 34.06
N ASP A 22 -6.61 -18.17 33.24
CA ASP A 22 -7.43 -18.83 32.21
C ASP A 22 -6.75 -18.92 30.82
N GLY A 23 -5.48 -18.53 30.67
CA GLY A 23 -4.74 -18.56 29.39
C GLY A 23 -5.25 -17.59 28.32
N ARG A 24 -6.26 -16.77 28.62
CA ARG A 24 -6.90 -15.90 27.61
C ARG A 24 -5.97 -14.82 27.06
N LEU A 25 -5.15 -14.19 27.90
CA LEU A 25 -4.20 -13.16 27.45
C LEU A 25 -3.13 -13.74 26.51
N GLY A 26 -2.65 -14.96 26.78
CA GLY A 26 -1.69 -15.63 25.91
C GLY A 26 -2.27 -15.93 24.53
N ARG A 27 -3.53 -16.37 24.47
CA ARG A 27 -4.26 -16.60 23.21
C ARG A 27 -4.61 -15.33 22.45
N VAL A 28 -4.95 -14.23 23.15
CA VAL A 28 -5.08 -12.89 22.53
C VAL A 28 -3.77 -12.47 21.89
N ALA A 29 -2.65 -12.55 22.63
CA ALA A 29 -1.33 -12.17 22.13
C ALA A 29 -0.85 -13.06 20.97
N LEU A 30 -1.10 -14.37 21.05
CA LEU A 30 -0.80 -15.32 19.99
C LEU A 30 -1.57 -14.99 18.71
N THR A 31 -2.89 -14.77 18.83
CA THR A 31 -3.74 -14.38 17.70
C THR A 31 -3.20 -13.08 17.08
N ALA A 32 -2.93 -12.06 17.89
CA ALA A 32 -2.41 -10.78 17.40
C ALA A 32 -1.07 -10.93 16.64
N ALA A 33 -0.14 -11.70 17.18
CA ALA A 33 1.16 -11.96 16.55
C ALA A 33 1.01 -12.71 15.21
N LEU A 34 0.13 -13.72 15.16
CA LEU A 34 -0.16 -14.45 13.94
C LEU A 34 -0.82 -13.56 12.87
N VAL A 35 -1.71 -12.64 13.26
CA VAL A 35 -2.31 -11.66 12.34
C VAL A 35 -1.24 -10.79 11.69
N VAL A 36 -0.26 -10.30 12.47
CA VAL A 36 0.85 -9.50 11.94
C VAL A 36 1.69 -10.29 10.93
N VAL A 37 2.03 -11.55 11.26
CA VAL A 37 2.82 -12.42 10.37
C VAL A 37 2.06 -12.74 9.09
N VAL A 38 0.79 -13.15 9.19
CA VAL A 38 -0.05 -13.47 8.02
C VAL A 38 -0.21 -12.24 7.14
N ALA A 39 -0.41 -11.06 7.73
CA ALA A 39 -0.56 -9.83 6.98
C ALA A 39 0.67 -9.46 6.17
N ALA A 40 1.85 -9.46 6.81
CA ALA A 40 3.11 -9.16 6.16
C ALA A 40 3.44 -10.19 5.06
N ALA A 41 3.21 -11.47 5.33
CA ALA A 41 3.51 -12.55 4.39
C ALA A 41 2.56 -12.54 3.18
N LEU A 42 1.28 -12.21 3.37
CA LEU A 42 0.31 -12.09 2.27
C LEU A 42 0.70 -10.99 1.30
N GLN A 43 1.02 -9.84 1.85
CA GLN A 43 1.44 -8.68 1.10
C GLN A 43 2.77 -8.91 0.38
N ARG A 44 3.76 -9.52 1.06
CA ARG A 44 5.03 -9.89 0.42
C ARG A 44 4.80 -10.85 -0.74
N THR A 45 3.95 -11.86 -0.55
CA THR A 45 3.58 -12.80 -1.61
C THR A 45 2.98 -12.06 -2.81
N ALA A 46 1.99 -11.20 -2.59
CA ALA A 46 1.36 -10.43 -3.67
C ALA A 46 2.36 -9.52 -4.42
N SER A 47 3.24 -8.82 -3.69
CA SER A 47 4.28 -7.98 -4.31
C SER A 47 5.27 -8.81 -5.14
N ARG A 48 5.66 -10.01 -4.68
CA ARG A 48 6.65 -10.84 -5.37
C ARG A 48 6.07 -11.58 -6.56
N VAL A 49 4.78 -11.97 -6.53
CA VAL A 49 4.05 -12.44 -7.72
C VAL A 49 4.18 -11.44 -8.86
N PHE A 50 3.93 -10.17 -8.54
CA PHE A 50 4.02 -9.10 -9.52
C PHE A 50 5.44 -8.95 -10.07
N VAL A 51 6.43 -8.75 -9.19
CA VAL A 51 7.84 -8.59 -9.59
C VAL A 51 8.28 -9.75 -10.49
N SER A 52 7.96 -10.99 -10.14
CA SER A 52 8.35 -12.16 -10.94
C SER A 52 7.69 -12.20 -12.32
N ASN A 53 6.45 -11.73 -12.46
CA ASN A 53 5.80 -11.60 -13.77
C ASN A 53 6.45 -10.51 -14.61
N PHE A 54 6.85 -9.42 -13.97
CA PHE A 54 7.43 -8.26 -14.60
C PHE A 54 8.88 -8.52 -15.05
N SER A 55 9.67 -9.27 -14.25
CA SER A 55 11.13 -9.39 -14.43
C SER A 55 11.65 -10.74 -14.98
N LEU A 56 10.93 -11.87 -14.82
CA LEU A 56 11.54 -13.21 -14.94
C LEU A 56 10.80 -14.21 -15.85
N SER A 57 10.38 -13.81 -17.04
CA SER A 57 9.92 -14.75 -18.09
C SER A 57 8.58 -15.46 -17.78
N GLY A 58 7.49 -14.70 -17.75
CA GLY A 58 6.15 -15.20 -18.08
C GLY A 58 5.36 -15.94 -16.97
N PRO A 59 4.08 -16.28 -17.27
CA PRO A 59 3.04 -16.67 -16.29
C PRO A 59 3.26 -17.97 -15.49
N GLY A 60 4.35 -18.71 -15.73
CA GLY A 60 4.64 -19.97 -15.04
C GLY A 60 4.98 -19.81 -13.55
N LEU A 61 5.64 -18.71 -13.16
CA LEU A 61 5.95 -18.43 -11.74
C LEU A 61 4.71 -17.92 -10.97
N SER A 62 3.84 -17.16 -11.65
CA SER A 62 2.52 -16.77 -11.15
C SER A 62 1.68 -17.95 -10.69
N ALA A 63 1.68 -19.04 -11.46
CA ALA A 63 0.92 -20.25 -11.13
C ALA A 63 1.40 -20.88 -9.80
N LEU A 64 2.71 -20.91 -9.54
CA LEU A 64 3.28 -21.44 -8.29
C LEU A 64 2.94 -20.57 -7.08
N LEU A 65 2.90 -19.24 -7.25
CA LEU A 65 2.55 -18.30 -6.18
C LEU A 65 1.02 -18.22 -5.94
N LEU A 66 0.20 -18.47 -6.97
CA LEU A 66 -1.24 -18.72 -6.84
C LEU A 66 -1.53 -19.96 -5.97
N PHE A 67 -0.73 -21.02 -6.08
CA PHE A 67 -0.83 -22.19 -5.20
C PHE A 67 -0.49 -21.85 -3.74
N GLY A 68 0.43 -20.91 -3.50
CA GLY A 68 0.76 -20.41 -2.17
C GLY A 68 -0.35 -19.59 -1.50
N PHE A 69 -1.16 -18.89 -2.30
CA PHE A 69 -2.40 -18.25 -1.83
C PHE A 69 -3.44 -19.26 -1.33
N LEU A 70 -3.38 -20.51 -1.80
CA LEU A 70 -4.24 -21.60 -1.37
C LEU A 70 -3.68 -22.26 -0.11
N SER A 71 -3.68 -21.52 1.00
CA SER A 71 -3.57 -22.12 2.33
C SER A 71 -4.69 -23.14 2.62
N VAL A 72 -5.72 -23.21 1.76
CA VAL A 72 -6.76 -24.26 1.70
C VAL A 72 -6.19 -25.68 1.83
N TRP A 73 -5.02 -25.96 1.23
CA TRP A 73 -4.39 -27.28 1.29
C TRP A 73 -3.68 -27.56 2.61
N THR A 74 -3.28 -26.52 3.34
CA THR A 74 -2.47 -26.67 4.56
C THR A 74 -3.24 -27.37 5.66
N VAL A 75 -4.52 -27.07 5.85
CA VAL A 75 -5.33 -27.70 6.91
C VAL A 75 -5.56 -29.20 6.67
N PRO A 76 -5.98 -29.65 5.46
CA PRO A 76 -6.04 -31.09 5.13
C PRO A 76 -4.69 -31.81 5.25
N VAL A 77 -3.58 -31.17 4.85
CA VAL A 77 -2.23 -31.75 4.96
C VAL A 77 -1.80 -31.89 6.42
N VAL A 78 -2.02 -30.84 7.23
CA VAL A 78 -1.73 -30.82 8.67
C VAL A 78 -2.50 -31.93 9.41
N ARG A 79 -3.77 -32.15 9.07
CA ARG A 79 -4.56 -33.26 9.63
C ARG A 79 -3.93 -34.63 9.34
N ARG A 80 -3.38 -34.84 8.13
CA ARG A 80 -2.69 -36.10 7.77
C ARG A 80 -1.36 -36.27 8.51
N LEU A 81 -0.62 -35.19 8.73
CA LEU A 81 0.67 -35.21 9.42
C LEU A 81 0.54 -35.25 10.96
N GLY A 82 -0.66 -35.01 11.48
CA GLY A 82 -0.96 -34.91 12.91
C GLY A 82 -0.77 -33.49 13.44
N TRP A 83 -1.76 -32.99 14.16
CA TRP A 83 -1.83 -31.59 14.62
C TRP A 83 -0.64 -31.19 15.50
N ALA A 84 -0.38 -31.91 16.59
CA ALA A 84 0.71 -31.58 17.51
C ALA A 84 2.10 -31.59 16.86
N ARG A 85 2.33 -32.45 15.86
CA ARG A 85 3.58 -32.46 15.08
C ARG A 85 3.67 -31.23 14.17
N SER A 86 2.56 -30.88 13.54
CA SER A 86 2.47 -29.73 12.64
C SER A 86 2.64 -28.40 13.37
N VAL A 87 2.07 -28.25 14.58
CA VAL A 87 2.29 -27.05 15.43
C VAL A 87 3.77 -26.91 15.78
N ARG A 88 4.42 -27.97 16.24
CA ARG A 88 5.86 -27.92 16.56
C ARG A 88 6.74 -27.58 15.36
N ALA A 89 6.42 -28.14 14.19
CA ALA A 89 7.11 -27.82 12.95
C ALA A 89 6.89 -26.34 12.54
N ALA A 90 5.66 -25.85 12.63
CA ALA A 90 5.34 -24.46 12.33
C ALA A 90 6.10 -23.50 13.25
N VAL A 91 6.13 -23.77 14.56
CA VAL A 91 6.87 -22.97 15.54
C VAL A 91 8.37 -22.93 15.22
N ALA A 92 8.96 -24.06 14.86
CA ALA A 92 10.39 -24.15 14.58
C ALA A 92 10.80 -23.46 13.26
N VAL A 93 9.93 -23.48 12.25
CA VAL A 93 10.26 -23.04 10.88
C VAL A 93 9.79 -21.61 10.59
N LEU A 94 8.73 -21.13 11.24
CA LEU A 94 8.11 -19.84 10.92
C LEU A 94 9.09 -18.65 10.95
N PRO A 95 9.98 -18.49 11.94
CA PRO A 95 10.96 -17.39 11.93
C PRO A 95 11.90 -17.44 10.72
N PHE A 96 12.34 -18.64 10.31
CA PHE A 96 13.19 -18.82 9.14
C PHE A 96 12.44 -18.52 7.84
N ALA A 97 11.15 -18.85 7.77
CA ALA A 97 10.31 -18.48 6.63
C ALA A 97 10.20 -16.95 6.49
N VAL A 98 10.06 -16.23 7.61
CA VAL A 98 10.06 -14.76 7.64
C VAL A 98 11.42 -14.20 7.18
N VAL A 99 12.55 -14.75 7.66
CA VAL A 99 13.88 -14.34 7.19
C VAL A 99 14.02 -14.58 5.68
N ALA A 100 13.63 -15.76 5.19
CA ALA A 100 13.66 -16.08 3.76
C ALA A 100 12.81 -15.10 2.94
N SER A 101 11.67 -14.64 3.48
CA SER A 101 10.80 -13.68 2.81
C SER A 101 11.43 -12.29 2.60
N ALA A 102 12.47 -11.95 3.38
CA ALA A 102 13.19 -10.69 3.31
C ALA A 102 14.45 -10.74 2.42
N LEU A 103 14.74 -11.88 1.81
CA LEU A 103 15.85 -12.00 0.85
C LEU A 103 15.65 -11.06 -0.36
N ALA A 104 16.76 -10.65 -0.95
CA ALA A 104 16.76 -9.79 -2.14
C ALA A 104 16.27 -10.53 -3.39
N ASP A 105 16.59 -11.83 -3.51
CA ASP A 105 16.11 -12.67 -4.62
C ASP A 105 14.58 -12.78 -4.58
N PRO A 106 13.87 -12.37 -5.65
CA PRO A 106 12.41 -12.29 -5.64
C PRO A 106 11.73 -13.65 -5.53
N VAL A 107 12.35 -14.72 -6.06
CA VAL A 107 11.81 -16.08 -6.03
C VAL A 107 11.93 -16.66 -4.62
N LEU A 108 13.10 -16.55 -4.00
CA LEU A 108 13.32 -17.01 -2.63
C LEU A 108 12.48 -16.21 -1.63
N ALA A 109 12.37 -14.89 -1.83
CA ALA A 109 11.50 -14.04 -1.04
C ALA A 109 10.03 -14.43 -1.16
N GLY A 110 9.55 -14.71 -2.38
CA GLY A 110 8.21 -15.21 -2.63
C GLY A 110 7.97 -16.56 -1.95
N ALA A 111 8.90 -17.51 -2.10
CA ALA A 111 8.81 -18.84 -1.48
C ALA A 111 8.79 -18.76 0.07
N GLY A 112 9.64 -17.92 0.66
CA GLY A 112 9.65 -17.67 2.10
C GLY A 112 8.34 -17.08 2.61
N ALA A 113 7.76 -16.13 1.87
CA ALA A 113 6.46 -15.54 2.20
C ALA A 113 5.32 -16.56 2.13
N VAL A 114 5.28 -17.39 1.08
CA VAL A 114 4.32 -18.50 0.93
C VAL A 114 4.46 -19.52 2.06
N LEU A 115 5.69 -19.85 2.44
CA LEU A 115 5.95 -20.76 3.56
C LEU A 115 5.46 -20.14 4.88
N ALA A 116 5.75 -18.87 5.15
CA ALA A 116 5.28 -18.19 6.36
C ALA A 116 3.75 -18.16 6.44
N LEU A 117 3.07 -17.84 5.33
CA LEU A 117 1.61 -17.96 5.21
C LEU A 117 1.14 -19.38 5.54
N SER A 118 1.76 -20.38 4.93
CA SER A 118 1.35 -21.78 5.07
C SER A 118 1.50 -22.33 6.49
N LEU A 119 2.46 -21.81 7.25
CA LEU A 119 2.73 -22.21 8.64
C LEU A 119 1.87 -21.43 9.65
N ALA A 120 1.69 -20.12 9.46
CA ALA A 120 0.93 -19.27 10.38
C ALA A 120 -0.58 -19.47 10.23
N THR A 121 -1.04 -19.75 9.01
CA THR A 121 -2.47 -19.85 8.69
C THR A 121 -3.19 -20.93 9.52
N PRO A 122 -2.72 -22.21 9.57
CA PRO A 122 -3.40 -23.24 10.35
C PRO A 122 -3.50 -22.90 11.85
N LEU A 123 -2.50 -22.23 12.42
CA LEU A 123 -2.49 -21.81 13.82
C LEU A 123 -3.54 -20.73 14.09
N LEU A 124 -3.63 -19.73 13.20
CA LEU A 124 -4.62 -18.66 13.31
C LEU A 124 -6.05 -19.19 13.12
N VAL A 125 -6.21 -20.11 12.17
CA VAL A 125 -7.44 -20.85 11.91
C VAL A 125 -7.85 -21.67 13.14
N ALA A 126 -6.93 -22.39 13.77
CA ALA A 126 -7.21 -23.17 14.98
C ALA A 126 -7.75 -22.33 16.15
N LEU A 127 -7.29 -21.08 16.28
CA LEU A 127 -7.77 -20.14 17.29
C LEU A 127 -9.13 -19.52 16.92
N GLY A 128 -9.66 -19.79 15.73
CA GLY A 128 -10.88 -19.20 15.19
C GLY A 128 -12.19 -19.58 15.90
N ALA A 129 -13.29 -19.02 15.38
CA ALA A 129 -14.67 -19.07 15.88
C ALA A 129 -14.99 -20.20 16.88
N ARG A 130 -14.90 -19.86 18.17
CA ARG A 130 -15.29 -20.56 19.42
C ARG A 130 -14.37 -20.12 20.58
N ASP A 131 -13.20 -19.56 20.28
CA ASP A 131 -12.35 -18.94 21.30
C ASP A 131 -12.76 -17.48 21.58
N PRO A 132 -13.21 -17.14 22.80
CA PRO A 132 -13.52 -15.75 23.17
C PRO A 132 -12.29 -14.82 23.09
N ALA A 133 -11.06 -15.35 23.07
CA ALA A 133 -9.84 -14.57 22.90
C ALA A 133 -9.56 -14.15 21.44
N PHE A 134 -10.20 -14.79 20.46
CA PHE A 134 -9.91 -14.57 19.03
C PHE A 134 -10.25 -13.15 18.57
N LEU A 135 -11.47 -12.67 18.85
CA LEU A 135 -11.92 -11.35 18.41
C LEU A 135 -11.07 -10.19 19.00
N PRO A 136 -10.76 -10.17 20.31
CA PRO A 136 -9.81 -9.20 20.86
C PRO A 136 -8.42 -9.32 20.25
N GLY A 137 -7.90 -10.55 20.07
CA GLY A 137 -6.60 -10.78 19.44
C GLY A 137 -6.53 -10.33 17.99
N LEU A 138 -7.62 -10.51 17.23
CA LEU A 138 -7.78 -10.01 15.87
C LEU A 138 -7.72 -8.48 15.83
N ALA A 139 -8.48 -7.80 16.70
CA ALA A 139 -8.50 -6.35 16.78
C ALA A 139 -7.10 -5.78 17.13
N VAL A 140 -6.43 -6.36 18.13
CA VAL A 140 -5.06 -5.98 18.50
C VAL A 140 -4.08 -6.25 17.37
N GLY A 141 -4.21 -7.39 16.68
CA GLY A 141 -3.38 -7.74 15.53
C GLY A 141 -3.50 -6.71 14.40
N VAL A 142 -4.73 -6.40 13.96
CA VAL A 142 -4.98 -5.39 12.91
C VAL A 142 -4.44 -4.03 13.31
N ALA A 143 -4.69 -3.59 14.55
CA ALA A 143 -4.14 -2.33 15.08
C ALA A 143 -2.60 -2.34 15.09
N SER A 144 -1.98 -3.48 15.43
CA SER A 144 -0.52 -3.63 15.43
C SER A 144 0.05 -3.52 14.03
N VAL A 145 -0.60 -4.09 13.00
CA VAL A 145 -0.15 -3.93 11.61
C VAL A 145 -0.20 -2.45 11.20
N ALA A 146 -1.29 -1.74 11.52
CA ALA A 146 -1.40 -0.31 11.24
C ALA A 146 -0.34 0.51 11.98
N ALA A 147 -0.07 0.21 13.25
CA ALA A 147 0.96 0.88 14.05
C ALA A 147 2.37 0.67 13.50
N VAL A 148 2.70 -0.57 13.13
CA VAL A 148 4.00 -0.89 12.49
C VAL A 148 4.16 -0.12 11.18
N ARG A 149 3.08 0.01 10.39
CA ARG A 149 3.10 0.82 9.16
C ARG A 149 3.28 2.29 9.43
N GLY A 150 2.61 2.86 10.43
CA GLY A 150 2.81 4.25 10.84
C GLY A 150 4.27 4.52 11.22
N TRP A 151 4.86 3.64 12.05
CA TRP A 151 6.27 3.74 12.45
C TRP A 151 7.26 3.63 11.29
N LEU A 152 6.92 2.86 10.25
CA LEU A 152 7.76 2.69 9.06
C LEU A 152 7.48 3.71 7.95
N GLY A 153 6.77 4.80 8.24
CA GLY A 153 6.42 5.81 7.23
C GLY A 153 5.62 5.22 6.07
N THR A 154 4.71 4.29 6.37
CA THR A 154 3.90 3.50 5.43
C THR A 154 4.63 2.38 4.68
N LEU A 155 5.97 2.30 4.74
CA LEU A 155 6.71 1.23 4.06
C LEU A 155 6.36 -0.17 4.60
N PRO A 156 6.50 -1.21 3.78
CA PRO A 156 6.37 -2.58 4.26
C PRO A 156 7.45 -2.93 5.29
N ALA A 157 7.10 -3.74 6.30
CA ALA A 157 8.09 -4.22 7.26
C ALA A 157 9.25 -4.99 6.62
N TYR A 158 8.99 -5.74 5.55
CA TYR A 158 10.04 -6.43 4.77
C TYR A 158 10.90 -5.50 3.90
N ALA A 159 10.54 -4.22 3.78
CA ALA A 159 11.34 -3.23 3.05
C ALA A 159 12.40 -2.58 3.96
N THR A 160 12.38 -2.85 5.27
CA THR A 160 13.32 -2.27 6.22
C THR A 160 14.00 -3.34 7.07
N LEU A 161 15.26 -3.09 7.45
CA LEU A 161 15.99 -4.00 8.36
C LEU A 161 15.28 -4.09 9.71
N GLY A 162 14.89 -2.94 10.27
CA GLY A 162 14.17 -2.86 11.54
C GLY A 162 12.80 -3.56 11.49
N GLY A 163 12.04 -3.38 10.42
CA GLY A 163 10.76 -4.05 10.20
C GLY A 163 10.91 -5.57 10.03
N THR A 164 11.95 -6.02 9.34
CA THR A 164 12.26 -7.45 9.19
C THR A 164 12.64 -8.07 10.54
N ALA A 165 13.51 -7.42 11.30
CA ALA A 165 13.89 -7.87 12.64
C ALA A 165 12.67 -7.95 13.58
N LEU A 166 11.78 -6.96 13.52
CA LEU A 166 10.52 -6.96 14.25
C LEU A 166 9.66 -8.17 13.86
N LEU A 167 9.44 -8.43 12.57
CA LEU A 167 8.64 -9.57 12.10
C LEU A 167 9.22 -10.92 12.55
N VAL A 168 10.55 -11.07 12.53
CA VAL A 168 11.22 -12.27 13.03
C VAL A 168 10.96 -12.43 14.53
N GLY A 169 11.09 -11.35 15.31
CA GLY A 169 10.77 -11.34 16.73
C GLY A 169 9.31 -11.73 17.01
N VAL A 170 8.36 -11.16 16.26
CA VAL A 170 6.93 -11.50 16.35
C VAL A 170 6.69 -12.98 16.01
N ALA A 171 7.36 -13.52 14.99
CA ALA A 171 7.27 -14.93 14.64
C ALA A 171 7.81 -15.85 15.76
N PHE A 172 8.91 -15.48 16.42
CA PHE A 172 9.42 -16.21 17.58
C PHE A 172 8.43 -16.16 18.75
N VAL A 173 7.86 -15.00 19.05
CA VAL A 173 6.86 -14.83 20.13
C VAL A 173 5.61 -15.66 19.83
N ALA A 174 5.08 -15.59 18.60
CA ALA A 174 3.96 -16.43 18.17
C ALA A 174 4.29 -17.91 18.35
N GLY A 175 5.50 -18.33 17.97
CA GLY A 175 5.96 -19.70 18.16
C GLY A 175 5.98 -20.14 19.63
N ALA A 176 6.56 -19.33 20.51
CA ALA A 176 6.64 -19.61 21.93
C ALA A 176 5.25 -19.66 22.60
N LEU A 177 4.35 -18.74 22.22
CA LEU A 177 2.97 -18.71 22.72
C LEU A 177 2.17 -19.93 22.21
N ALA A 178 2.34 -20.33 20.96
CA ALA A 178 1.67 -21.51 20.41
C ALA A 178 2.05 -22.81 21.13
N LEU A 179 3.30 -22.95 21.59
CA LEU A 179 3.73 -24.09 22.41
C LEU A 179 3.15 -24.06 23.83
N ARG A 180 2.90 -22.86 24.37
CA ARG A 180 2.45 -22.68 25.76
C ARG A 180 0.93 -22.80 25.92
N GLU A 181 0.16 -22.29 24.95
CA GLU A 181 -1.29 -22.15 25.05
C GLU A 181 -2.09 -23.38 24.58
N ASP A 182 -1.41 -24.47 24.19
CA ASP A 182 -2.02 -25.72 23.68
C ASP A 182 -3.09 -25.47 22.60
N VAL A 183 -2.63 -24.95 21.45
CA VAL A 183 -3.51 -24.55 20.34
C VAL A 183 -4.38 -25.75 19.91
N PRO A 184 -5.72 -25.61 19.85
CA PRO A 184 -6.61 -26.72 19.54
C PRO A 184 -6.50 -27.14 18.07
N GLU A 185 -6.95 -28.35 17.72
CA GLU A 185 -7.01 -28.74 16.31
C GLU A 185 -8.09 -27.93 15.57
N PRO A 186 -7.80 -27.39 14.37
CA PRO A 186 -8.75 -26.56 13.66
C PRO A 186 -9.98 -27.35 13.20
N GLY A 187 -11.17 -26.80 13.47
CA GLY A 187 -12.44 -27.30 12.92
C GLY A 187 -12.56 -27.09 11.41
N ALA A 188 -13.46 -27.83 10.75
CA ALA A 188 -13.68 -27.69 9.29
C ALA A 188 -14.20 -26.29 8.88
N SER A 189 -14.86 -25.57 9.81
CA SER A 189 -15.38 -24.21 9.64
C SER A 189 -14.32 -23.11 9.73
N ALA A 190 -13.14 -23.42 10.27
CA ALA A 190 -12.16 -22.40 10.61
C ALA A 190 -11.29 -21.94 9.41
N VAL A 191 -11.26 -22.73 8.33
CA VAL A 191 -10.50 -22.44 7.09
C VAL A 191 -10.98 -21.16 6.39
N ALA A 192 -12.19 -20.72 6.71
CA ALA A 192 -12.87 -19.53 6.20
C ALA A 192 -12.21 -18.18 6.45
N TRP A 193 -11.48 -18.08 7.55
CA TRP A 193 -11.15 -16.78 8.16
C TRP A 193 -10.03 -16.06 7.39
N LEU A 194 -9.34 -16.72 6.46
CA LEU A 194 -8.32 -16.11 5.59
C LEU A 194 -8.87 -15.15 4.55
N ALA A 195 -10.11 -15.34 4.08
CA ALA A 195 -10.75 -14.36 3.19
C ALA A 195 -10.88 -13.00 3.90
N VAL A 196 -11.15 -12.98 5.21
CA VAL A 196 -11.16 -11.76 6.02
C VAL A 196 -9.77 -11.09 6.07
N PHE A 197 -8.69 -11.88 6.07
CA PHE A 197 -7.31 -11.39 6.09
C PHE A 197 -6.79 -10.93 4.72
N ALA A 198 -7.14 -11.61 3.63
CA ALA A 198 -6.92 -11.10 2.27
C ALA A 198 -7.76 -9.85 1.97
N GLN A 199 -8.86 -9.72 2.73
CA GLN A 199 -9.90 -8.70 2.75
C GLN A 199 -9.40 -7.29 3.09
N GLY A 200 -8.86 -7.22 4.32
CA GLY A 200 -8.62 -5.97 5.02
C GLY A 200 -7.27 -5.32 4.73
N LEU A 201 -6.28 -6.03 4.20
CA LEU A 201 -4.90 -5.52 4.11
C LEU A 201 -4.65 -4.56 2.94
N PHE A 202 -5.68 -3.89 2.47
CA PHE A 202 -5.53 -2.93 1.38
C PHE A 202 -6.28 -1.69 1.75
N LEU A 203 -7.61 -1.73 1.71
CA LEU A 203 -8.44 -0.59 2.13
C LEU A 203 -8.54 -0.42 3.65
N ALA A 204 -7.98 -1.33 4.47
CA ALA A 204 -7.77 -1.08 5.90
C ALA A 204 -6.38 -0.55 6.24
N TYR A 205 -5.49 -0.37 5.27
CA TYR A 205 -4.29 0.43 5.47
C TYR A 205 -4.58 1.89 5.15
N PRO A 206 -4.39 2.82 6.10
CA PRO A 206 -4.61 4.23 5.84
C PRO A 206 -3.88 4.77 4.62
N ALA A 207 -2.65 4.29 4.36
CA ALA A 207 -1.84 4.73 3.22
C ALA A 207 -2.45 4.33 1.87
N ALA A 208 -2.91 3.08 1.74
CA ALA A 208 -3.50 2.63 0.50
C ALA A 208 -4.89 3.26 0.31
N THR A 209 -5.70 3.35 1.36
CA THR A 209 -7.00 4.02 1.30
C THR A 209 -6.87 5.50 0.96
N ALA A 210 -5.84 6.16 1.47
CA ALA A 210 -5.50 7.54 1.11
C ALA A 210 -5.16 7.66 -0.37
N ALA A 211 -4.27 6.78 -0.87
CA ALA A 211 -3.88 6.77 -2.28
C ALA A 211 -5.07 6.47 -3.22
N TRP A 212 -5.95 5.53 -2.85
CA TRP A 212 -7.14 5.19 -3.64
C TRP A 212 -8.21 6.28 -3.61
N GLY A 213 -8.50 6.81 -2.43
CA GLY A 213 -9.52 7.84 -2.25
C GLY A 213 -9.07 9.22 -2.75
N GLY A 214 -7.76 9.44 -2.93
CA GLY A 214 -7.21 10.79 -3.14
C GLY A 214 -7.33 11.62 -1.86
N LEU A 215 -7.07 11.03 -0.70
CA LEU A 215 -7.27 11.64 0.61
C LEU A 215 -5.94 11.90 1.31
N GLY A 216 -5.92 12.90 2.18
CA GLY A 216 -4.79 13.10 3.10
C GLY A 216 -4.61 11.90 4.04
N TYR A 217 -3.35 11.47 4.23
CA TYR A 217 -3.01 10.30 5.04
C TYR A 217 -3.50 10.43 6.48
N ALA A 218 -3.24 11.57 7.14
CA ALA A 218 -3.61 11.77 8.55
C ALA A 218 -5.12 11.64 8.78
N ALA A 219 -5.93 12.30 7.95
CA ALA A 219 -7.39 12.21 8.03
C ALA A 219 -7.88 10.77 7.79
N THR A 220 -7.27 10.08 6.81
CA THR A 220 -7.58 8.69 6.51
C THR A 220 -7.22 7.77 7.68
N ALA A 221 -6.06 7.98 8.30
CA ALA A 221 -5.58 7.20 9.43
C ALA A 221 -6.48 7.36 10.66
N VAL A 222 -6.86 8.60 10.99
CA VAL A 222 -7.83 8.89 12.05
C VAL A 222 -9.17 8.21 11.77
N ALA A 223 -9.69 8.33 10.54
CA ALA A 223 -10.95 7.71 10.16
C ALA A 223 -10.90 6.18 10.24
N THR A 224 -9.80 5.56 9.79
CA THR A 224 -9.59 4.12 9.89
C THR A 224 -9.63 3.67 11.36
N VAL A 225 -8.87 4.33 12.24
CA VAL A 225 -8.82 3.95 13.65
C VAL A 225 -10.17 4.19 14.33
N ALA A 226 -10.79 5.35 14.11
CA ALA A 226 -12.10 5.66 14.67
C ALA A 226 -13.17 4.64 14.23
N GLY A 227 -13.15 4.23 12.96
CA GLY A 227 -14.06 3.22 12.43
C GLY A 227 -13.81 1.84 13.04
N VAL A 228 -12.54 1.44 13.19
CA VAL A 228 -12.16 0.18 13.86
C VAL A 228 -12.59 0.17 15.32
N VAL A 229 -12.33 1.25 16.06
CA VAL A 229 -12.71 1.42 17.48
C VAL A 229 -14.23 1.36 17.63
N LEU A 230 -14.98 2.09 16.80
CA LEU A 230 -16.44 2.06 16.86
C LEU A 230 -16.99 0.69 16.46
N GLY A 231 -16.45 0.07 15.41
CA GLY A 231 -16.86 -1.28 14.99
C GLY A 231 -16.64 -2.31 16.10
N ALA A 232 -15.49 -2.28 16.77
CA ALA A 232 -15.18 -3.14 17.91
C ALA A 232 -16.10 -2.85 19.11
N ALA A 233 -16.37 -1.59 19.42
CA ALA A 233 -17.33 -1.21 20.46
C ALA A 233 -18.75 -1.67 20.11
N TRP A 234 -19.18 -1.51 18.85
CA TRP A 234 -20.49 -1.96 18.38
C TRP A 234 -20.64 -3.47 18.45
N VAL A 235 -19.58 -4.24 18.17
CA VAL A 235 -19.55 -5.69 18.40
C VAL A 235 -19.61 -6.01 19.89
N GLY A 236 -18.80 -5.36 20.73
CA GLY A 236 -18.68 -5.65 22.15
C GLY A 236 -19.91 -5.27 22.99
N PHE A 237 -20.59 -4.17 22.66
CA PHE A 237 -21.76 -3.68 23.39
C PHE A 237 -23.09 -4.00 22.71
N GLY A 238 -23.07 -4.33 21.41
CA GLY A 238 -24.28 -4.61 20.64
C GLY A 238 -24.74 -6.06 20.77
N ARG A 239 -26.05 -6.27 20.62
CA ARG A 239 -26.62 -7.61 20.42
C ARG A 239 -26.21 -8.20 19.06
N ALA A 240 -26.58 -9.43 18.79
CA ALA A 240 -26.56 -10.00 17.44
C ALA A 240 -27.27 -9.10 16.41
N LEU A 241 -26.72 -9.00 15.19
CA LEU A 241 -27.49 -8.48 14.06
C LEU A 241 -28.53 -9.50 13.64
N ASP A 242 -29.76 -9.03 13.43
CA ASP A 242 -30.74 -9.80 12.66
C ASP A 242 -30.47 -9.68 11.15
N ARG A 243 -31.22 -10.44 10.34
CA ARG A 243 -31.04 -10.46 8.88
C ARG A 243 -31.27 -9.08 8.23
N ARG A 244 -32.28 -8.33 8.67
CA ARG A 244 -32.61 -7.03 8.07
C ARG A 244 -31.52 -6.02 8.42
N GLU A 245 -31.07 -6.03 9.66
CA GLU A 245 -29.97 -5.19 10.13
C GLU A 245 -28.69 -5.53 9.38
N ALA A 246 -28.33 -6.81 9.24
CA ALA A 246 -27.15 -7.22 8.50
C ALA A 246 -27.17 -6.77 7.04
N VAL A 247 -28.33 -6.83 6.37
CA VAL A 247 -28.49 -6.29 5.01
C VAL A 247 -28.27 -4.78 4.99
N VAL A 248 -28.84 -4.03 5.93
CA VAL A 248 -28.64 -2.57 6.03
C VAL A 248 -27.16 -2.23 6.25
N VAL A 249 -26.49 -2.94 7.16
CA VAL A 249 -25.06 -2.74 7.44
C VAL A 249 -24.20 -3.11 6.23
N ALA A 250 -24.56 -4.16 5.49
CA ALA A 250 -23.86 -4.57 4.27
C ALA A 250 -24.04 -3.54 3.13
N VAL A 251 -25.23 -2.95 2.99
CA VAL A 251 -25.47 -1.86 2.03
C VAL A 251 -24.66 -0.64 2.41
N ALA A 252 -24.63 -0.26 3.69
CA ALA A 252 -23.81 0.86 4.17
C ALA A 252 -22.31 0.62 3.90
N PHE A 253 -21.83 -0.60 4.16
CA PHE A 253 -20.47 -1.01 3.80
C PHE A 253 -20.21 -0.87 2.30
N ALA A 254 -21.09 -1.41 1.46
CA ALA A 254 -20.92 -1.40 0.01
C ALA A 254 -20.92 0.03 -0.57
N LEU A 255 -21.77 0.93 -0.04
CA LEU A 255 -21.79 2.34 -0.42
C LEU A 255 -20.51 3.07 0.00
N ALA A 256 -20.06 2.86 1.24
CA ALA A 256 -18.83 3.47 1.75
C ALA A 256 -17.59 2.97 0.99
N LEU A 257 -17.52 1.66 0.75
CA LEU A 257 -16.48 1.03 -0.07
C LEU A 257 -16.51 1.56 -1.51
N GLY A 258 -17.71 1.63 -2.10
CA GLY A 258 -17.91 2.15 -3.45
C GLY A 258 -17.48 3.61 -3.58
N ASP A 259 -17.68 4.40 -2.53
CA ASP A 259 -17.17 5.76 -2.49
C ASP A 259 -15.64 5.78 -2.57
N VAL A 260 -14.95 5.01 -1.72
CA VAL A 260 -13.48 4.94 -1.71
C VAL A 260 -12.90 4.49 -3.06
N VAL A 261 -13.50 3.47 -3.70
CA VAL A 261 -12.92 2.85 -4.90
C VAL A 261 -13.36 3.52 -6.21
N TRP A 262 -14.44 4.29 -6.26
CA TRP A 262 -14.93 4.92 -7.49
C TRP A 262 -15.26 6.40 -7.40
N VAL A 263 -15.77 6.89 -6.27
CA VAL A 263 -16.43 8.21 -6.21
C VAL A 263 -15.53 9.24 -5.54
N GLY A 264 -15.18 9.01 -4.27
CA GLY A 264 -14.29 9.84 -3.45
C GLY A 264 -14.96 11.13 -2.95
N GLN A 265 -16.27 11.15 -2.76
CA GLN A 265 -17.02 12.36 -2.37
C GLN A 265 -17.23 12.45 -0.85
N LEU A 266 -17.29 11.32 -0.15
CA LEU A 266 -17.50 11.30 1.30
C LEU A 266 -16.18 11.43 2.08
N GLY A 267 -15.04 11.34 1.38
CA GLY A 267 -13.72 11.52 1.95
C GLY A 267 -13.46 10.59 3.16
N PRO A 268 -12.91 11.10 4.27
CA PRO A 268 -12.64 10.29 5.47
C PRO A 268 -13.89 9.62 6.06
N VAL A 269 -15.10 10.14 5.83
CA VAL A 269 -16.35 9.55 6.34
C VAL A 269 -16.60 8.17 5.71
N ALA A 270 -16.33 8.00 4.42
CA ALA A 270 -16.42 6.70 3.77
C ALA A 270 -15.49 5.67 4.44
N VAL A 271 -14.25 6.07 4.71
CA VAL A 271 -13.25 5.21 5.35
C VAL A 271 -13.71 4.77 6.74
N PHE A 272 -14.21 5.71 7.54
CA PHE A 272 -14.76 5.44 8.85
C PHE A 272 -15.93 4.44 8.80
N LEU A 273 -16.93 4.70 7.94
CA LEU A 273 -18.12 3.85 7.81
C LEU A 273 -17.76 2.46 7.30
N MET A 274 -16.86 2.39 6.31
CA MET A 274 -16.35 1.13 5.75
C MET A 274 -15.74 0.27 6.85
N GLN A 275 -14.85 0.82 7.70
CA GLN A 275 -14.21 0.06 8.77
C GLN A 275 -15.19 -0.39 9.87
N ALA A 276 -16.08 0.50 10.31
CA ALA A 276 -17.03 0.19 11.37
C ALA A 276 -18.02 -0.91 10.96
N THR A 277 -18.56 -0.81 9.74
CA THR A 277 -19.53 -1.78 9.19
C THR A 277 -18.87 -3.11 8.83
N PHE A 278 -17.63 -3.09 8.32
CA PHE A 278 -16.84 -4.29 8.04
C PHE A 278 -16.69 -5.17 9.28
N LEU A 279 -16.15 -4.63 10.38
CA LEU A 279 -15.94 -5.39 11.62
C LEU A 279 -17.25 -5.97 12.15
N ARG A 280 -18.33 -5.19 12.03
CA ARG A 280 -19.65 -5.62 12.48
C ARG A 280 -20.20 -6.80 11.67
N LEU A 281 -20.03 -6.78 10.35
CA LEU A 281 -20.49 -7.85 9.46
C LEU A 281 -19.64 -9.12 9.62
N VAL A 282 -18.33 -8.97 9.74
CA VAL A 282 -17.42 -10.09 10.04
C VAL A 282 -17.80 -10.77 11.36
N ALA A 283 -18.11 -9.99 12.40
CA ALA A 283 -18.60 -10.53 13.68
C ALA A 283 -19.94 -11.27 13.57
N ALA A 284 -20.79 -10.91 12.61
CA ALA A 284 -22.03 -11.63 12.34
C ALA A 284 -21.78 -12.96 11.63
N GLY A 285 -20.84 -13.01 10.67
CA GLY A 285 -20.43 -14.23 9.98
C GLY A 285 -19.64 -15.23 10.84
N LEU A 286 -19.04 -14.77 11.95
CA LEU A 286 -18.20 -15.56 12.89
C LEU A 286 -18.95 -16.63 13.70
N ARG A 287 -20.22 -16.90 13.42
CA ARG A 287 -21.14 -17.61 14.33
C ARG A 287 -21.50 -19.06 13.95
N ASP A 288 -21.20 -19.50 12.73
CA ASP A 288 -21.64 -20.81 12.21
C ASP A 288 -20.48 -21.77 11.86
N ASP A 289 -20.76 -23.08 11.91
CA ASP A 289 -19.91 -24.20 11.53
C ASP A 289 -19.93 -24.51 10.01
N GLY A 290 -20.48 -23.61 9.18
CA GLY A 290 -20.78 -23.83 7.76
C GLY A 290 -19.56 -23.94 6.83
N ALA A 291 -18.87 -25.07 6.82
CA ALA A 291 -17.64 -25.31 6.04
C ALA A 291 -17.76 -25.12 4.50
N SER A 292 -18.96 -25.18 3.90
CA SER A 292 -19.13 -25.22 2.43
C SER A 292 -19.05 -23.86 1.72
N TRP A 293 -19.63 -22.80 2.29
CA TRP A 293 -19.61 -21.45 1.70
C TRP A 293 -18.29 -20.70 1.93
N LEU A 294 -17.49 -21.23 2.85
CA LEU A 294 -16.25 -20.63 3.32
C LEU A 294 -15.05 -20.99 2.42
N GLY A 295 -15.05 -22.20 1.85
CA GLY A 295 -14.16 -22.53 0.73
C GLY A 295 -14.45 -21.65 -0.50
N LEU A 296 -15.73 -21.34 -0.77
CA LEU A 296 -16.11 -20.43 -1.84
C LEU A 296 -15.62 -19.00 -1.57
N ALA A 297 -15.82 -18.45 -0.36
CA ALA A 297 -15.35 -17.10 -0.02
C ALA A 297 -13.82 -16.96 -0.13
N GLN A 298 -13.06 -17.99 0.25
CA GLN A 298 -11.62 -18.01 0.09
C GLN A 298 -11.21 -18.10 -1.38
N VAL A 299 -11.85 -18.95 -2.18
CA VAL A 299 -11.63 -19.02 -3.64
C VAL A 299 -11.94 -17.67 -4.28
N VAL A 300 -13.06 -17.04 -3.91
CA VAL A 300 -13.44 -15.70 -4.39
C VAL A 300 -12.41 -14.66 -3.98
N GLY A 301 -11.91 -14.70 -2.74
CA GLY A 301 -10.85 -13.79 -2.27
C GLY A 301 -9.54 -13.96 -3.04
N VAL A 302 -9.09 -15.19 -3.26
CA VAL A 302 -7.89 -15.49 -4.07
C VAL A 302 -8.08 -15.01 -5.50
N VAL A 303 -9.21 -15.35 -6.12
CA VAL A 303 -9.54 -14.90 -7.49
C VAL A 303 -9.56 -13.37 -7.53
N ALA A 304 -10.13 -12.69 -6.53
CA ALA A 304 -10.18 -11.24 -6.50
C ALA A 304 -8.79 -10.59 -6.31
N VAL A 305 -7.90 -11.16 -5.49
CA VAL A 305 -6.50 -10.65 -5.37
C VAL A 305 -5.75 -10.87 -6.68
N VAL A 306 -5.86 -12.06 -7.28
CA VAL A 306 -5.22 -12.35 -8.56
C VAL A 306 -5.74 -11.41 -9.63
N SER A 307 -7.07 -11.28 -9.75
CA SER A 307 -7.70 -10.32 -10.66
C SER A 307 -7.23 -8.89 -10.39
N GLN A 308 -7.00 -8.50 -9.14
CA GLN A 308 -6.46 -7.18 -8.82
C GLN A 308 -5.03 -7.00 -9.33
N VAL A 309 -4.16 -7.98 -9.09
CA VAL A 309 -2.77 -7.94 -9.56
C VAL A 309 -2.73 -7.91 -11.08
N LEU A 310 -3.58 -8.68 -11.76
CA LEU A 310 -3.63 -8.69 -13.22
C LEU A 310 -4.26 -7.42 -13.78
N ALA A 311 -5.35 -6.91 -13.19
CA ALA A 311 -6.05 -5.72 -13.67
C ALA A 311 -5.28 -4.42 -13.41
N ALA A 312 -4.53 -4.33 -12.30
CA ALA A 312 -3.68 -3.18 -12.03
C ALA A 312 -2.45 -3.10 -12.96
N ASN A 313 -2.07 -4.22 -13.58
CA ASN A 313 -0.86 -4.34 -14.40
C ASN A 313 -1.16 -4.94 -15.78
N TRP A 314 -2.35 -4.64 -16.29
CA TRP A 314 -2.93 -5.30 -17.46
C TRP A 314 -2.07 -5.17 -18.71
N ALA A 315 -1.28 -4.10 -18.83
CA ALA A 315 -0.37 -3.87 -19.96
C ALA A 315 0.82 -4.85 -20.01
N TYR A 316 1.19 -5.44 -18.87
CA TYR A 316 2.34 -6.35 -18.76
C TYR A 316 1.94 -7.83 -18.68
N VAL A 317 0.65 -8.14 -18.82
CA VAL A 317 0.13 -9.50 -18.66
C VAL A 317 -0.39 -10.02 -20.01
N PRO A 318 -0.02 -11.23 -20.45
CA PRO A 318 -0.60 -11.84 -21.64
C PRO A 318 -2.14 -11.91 -21.56
N GLY A 319 -2.83 -11.32 -22.54
CA GLY A 319 -4.29 -11.22 -22.55
C GLY A 319 -4.88 -10.21 -21.54
N GLY A 320 -4.03 -9.40 -20.89
CA GLY A 320 -4.41 -8.45 -19.87
C GLY A 320 -5.33 -7.33 -20.36
N ALA A 321 -5.35 -7.01 -21.65
CA ALA A 321 -6.26 -6.01 -22.22
C ALA A 321 -7.74 -6.21 -21.84
N ALA A 322 -8.19 -7.45 -21.64
CA ALA A 322 -9.55 -7.74 -21.16
C ALA A 322 -9.83 -7.25 -19.71
N LEU A 323 -8.77 -6.97 -18.95
CA LEU A 323 -8.80 -6.48 -17.56
C LEU A 323 -8.50 -4.98 -17.44
N ALA A 324 -8.25 -4.29 -18.57
CA ALA A 324 -8.04 -2.84 -18.57
C ALA A 324 -9.24 -2.13 -17.94
N GLY A 325 -8.99 -1.19 -17.02
CA GLY A 325 -10.03 -0.47 -16.27
C GLY A 325 -10.77 -1.27 -15.19
N HIS A 326 -10.46 -2.56 -14.98
CA HIS A 326 -11.16 -3.41 -14.01
C HIS A 326 -10.49 -3.46 -12.62
N ALA A 327 -9.41 -2.70 -12.39
CA ALA A 327 -8.74 -2.63 -11.09
C ALA A 327 -9.67 -2.12 -9.95
N PRO A 328 -10.55 -1.13 -10.16
CA PRO A 328 -11.53 -0.75 -9.12
C PRO A 328 -12.55 -1.85 -8.81
N LEU A 329 -13.03 -2.57 -9.83
CA LEU A 329 -13.99 -3.66 -9.66
C LEU A 329 -13.39 -4.83 -8.89
N SER A 330 -12.14 -5.20 -9.21
CA SER A 330 -11.45 -6.27 -8.50
C SER A 330 -11.14 -5.88 -7.05
N ALA A 331 -10.78 -4.62 -6.77
CA ALA A 331 -10.58 -4.11 -5.41
C ALA A 331 -11.89 -4.12 -4.60
N PHE A 332 -13.00 -3.75 -5.23
CA PHE A 332 -14.31 -3.82 -4.60
C PHE A 332 -14.74 -5.26 -4.32
N ALA A 333 -14.66 -6.15 -5.32
CA ALA A 333 -15.03 -7.56 -5.17
C ALA A 333 -14.21 -8.23 -4.08
N LEU A 334 -12.93 -7.86 -3.99
CA LEU A 334 -12.05 -8.26 -2.92
C LEU A 334 -12.56 -7.75 -1.58
N ALA A 335 -12.74 -6.44 -1.38
CA ALA A 335 -13.21 -5.93 -0.09
C ALA A 335 -14.64 -6.41 0.29
N ALA A 336 -15.49 -6.75 -0.67
CA ALA A 336 -16.87 -7.17 -0.45
C ALA A 336 -17.05 -8.66 -0.11
N ALA A 337 -16.11 -9.55 -0.44
CA ALA A 337 -16.36 -10.97 -0.23
C ALA A 337 -16.52 -11.43 1.24
N PRO A 338 -15.94 -10.80 2.30
CA PRO A 338 -16.24 -11.17 3.68
C PRO A 338 -17.68 -10.85 4.04
N VAL A 339 -18.20 -9.76 3.48
CA VAL A 339 -19.58 -9.31 3.68
C VAL A 339 -20.53 -10.27 2.98
N VAL A 340 -20.24 -10.66 1.74
CA VAL A 340 -21.03 -11.69 1.03
C VAL A 340 -21.04 -13.00 1.81
N ALA A 341 -19.88 -13.44 2.31
CA ALA A 341 -19.78 -14.64 3.13
C ALA A 341 -20.62 -14.54 4.41
N ALA A 342 -20.54 -13.40 5.13
CA ALA A 342 -21.34 -13.15 6.32
C ALA A 342 -22.85 -13.17 6.03
N LEU A 343 -23.29 -12.57 4.92
CA LEU A 343 -24.70 -12.59 4.51
C LEU A 343 -25.19 -13.99 4.15
N LEU A 344 -24.36 -14.81 3.50
CA LEU A 344 -24.71 -16.20 3.18
C LEU A 344 -24.87 -17.06 4.43
N VAL A 345 -24.02 -16.87 5.44
CA VAL A 345 -24.15 -17.52 6.76
C VAL A 345 -25.48 -17.13 7.42
N LEU A 346 -25.79 -15.83 7.50
CA LEU A 346 -27.04 -15.35 8.10
C LEU A 346 -28.30 -15.81 7.35
N ALA A 347 -28.22 -15.96 6.02
CA ALA A 347 -29.33 -16.47 5.23
C ALA A 347 -29.62 -17.96 5.52
N ARG A 348 -28.58 -18.75 5.86
CA ARG A 348 -28.71 -20.15 6.26
C ARG A 348 -29.31 -20.30 7.64
N ASP A 349 -28.87 -19.50 8.62
CA ASP A 349 -29.41 -19.54 9.98
C ASP A 349 -30.92 -19.27 10.00
N ALA A 350 -31.42 -18.44 9.07
CA ALA A 350 -32.85 -18.21 8.89
C ALA A 350 -33.61 -19.41 8.29
N ALA A 351 -32.91 -20.34 7.63
CA ALA A 351 -33.48 -21.54 7.02
C ALA A 351 -33.39 -22.80 7.93
N GLY A 352 -32.60 -22.74 9.02
CA GLY A 352 -32.51 -23.77 10.05
C GLY A 352 -33.28 -23.36 11.33
N VAL A 353 -33.98 -24.31 11.96
CA VAL A 353 -34.77 -24.02 13.17
C VAL A 353 -33.88 -23.59 14.35
N GLY A 354 -34.09 -22.36 14.81
CA GLY A 354 -34.05 -21.98 16.23
C GLY A 354 -32.69 -22.07 16.95
N GLY A 355 -31.78 -21.15 16.67
CA GLY A 355 -30.77 -20.72 17.64
C GLY A 355 -31.11 -19.30 18.10
N ASP A 356 -31.43 -19.12 19.38
CA ASP A 356 -31.60 -17.79 19.97
C ASP A 356 -30.27 -17.03 19.81
N PRO A 357 -30.25 -15.76 19.34
CA PRO A 357 -29.02 -14.98 19.24
C PRO A 357 -28.31 -14.90 20.59
N THR A 358 -27.32 -15.77 20.79
CA THR A 358 -26.54 -15.79 22.03
C THR A 358 -25.78 -14.47 22.18
N GLU A 359 -25.99 -13.81 23.31
CA GLU A 359 -25.19 -12.68 23.71
C GLU A 359 -23.71 -13.05 23.74
N LEU A 360 -22.83 -12.16 23.27
CA LEU A 360 -21.40 -12.32 23.52
C LEU A 360 -21.21 -12.38 25.06
N PRO A 361 -20.47 -13.38 25.58
CA PRO A 361 -20.23 -13.49 27.02
C PRO A 361 -19.67 -12.19 27.57
N ASP A 362 -20.11 -11.75 28.76
CA ASP A 362 -19.66 -10.50 29.41
C ASP A 362 -18.14 -10.31 29.46
N ALA A 363 -17.40 -11.41 29.49
CA ALA A 363 -15.94 -11.40 29.44
C ALA A 363 -15.41 -10.93 28.06
N ALA A 364 -15.99 -11.37 26.95
CA ALA A 364 -15.65 -10.90 25.61
C ALA A 364 -15.98 -9.41 25.43
N ARG A 365 -17.06 -8.92 26.06
CA ARG A 365 -17.43 -7.49 26.08
C ARG A 365 -16.37 -6.63 26.79
N ARG A 366 -15.81 -7.13 27.90
CA ARG A 366 -14.76 -6.44 28.68
C ARG A 366 -13.38 -6.54 28.02
N ASP A 367 -13.07 -7.67 27.39
CA ASP A 367 -11.79 -7.90 26.71
C ASP A 367 -11.68 -7.04 25.43
N ALA A 368 -12.80 -6.80 24.73
CA ALA A 368 -12.89 -5.86 23.61
C ALA A 368 -12.54 -4.42 24.03
N LEU A 369 -12.96 -3.97 25.22
CA LEU A 369 -12.63 -2.65 25.77
C LEU A 369 -11.15 -2.49 26.09
N THR A 370 -10.50 -3.52 26.64
CA THR A 370 -9.05 -3.53 26.83
C THR A 370 -8.26 -3.57 25.52
N ALA A 371 -8.85 -4.10 24.44
CA ALA A 371 -8.26 -4.07 23.10
C ALA A 371 -8.40 -2.70 22.39
N LEU A 372 -9.27 -1.79 22.88
CA LEU A 372 -9.39 -0.43 22.36
C LEU A 372 -8.20 0.47 22.75
N ALA A 373 -7.55 0.23 23.89
CA ALA A 373 -6.43 1.06 24.35
C ALA A 373 -5.20 0.98 23.43
N PRO A 374 -4.75 -0.21 22.96
CA PRO A 374 -3.72 -0.30 21.92
C PRO A 374 -4.11 0.34 20.59
N GLY A 375 -5.39 0.26 20.18
CA GLY A 375 -5.89 0.92 18.97
C GLY A 375 -5.88 2.45 19.07
N ALA A 376 -6.22 3.00 20.23
CA ALA A 376 -6.11 4.43 20.52
C ALA A 376 -4.64 4.90 20.58
N LEU A 377 -3.74 4.08 21.14
CA LEU A 377 -2.27 4.31 21.11
C LEU A 377 -1.69 4.22 19.70
N ALA A 378 -2.20 3.34 18.84
CA ALA A 378 -1.84 3.28 17.41
C ALA A 378 -2.33 4.53 16.66
N ALA A 379 -3.51 5.08 16.99
CA ALA A 379 -3.95 6.39 16.47
C ALA A 379 -3.04 7.54 16.89
N LEU A 380 -2.47 7.49 18.10
CA LEU A 380 -1.49 8.48 18.58
C LEU A 380 -0.16 8.40 17.80
N SER A 381 0.25 7.23 17.30
CA SER A 381 1.39 7.10 16.38
C SER A 381 1.08 7.48 14.92
N LEU A 382 -0.18 7.75 14.59
CA LEU A 382 -0.64 8.27 13.31
C LEU A 382 -0.90 9.78 13.36
N ALA A 383 -0.73 10.40 14.54
CA ALA A 383 -0.65 11.84 14.63
C ALA A 383 0.48 12.26 13.71
N PRO A 384 0.26 13.22 12.78
CA PRO A 384 1.38 13.81 12.08
C PRO A 384 2.38 14.21 13.16
N GLY A 385 3.66 13.90 12.95
CA GLY A 385 4.66 14.84 13.39
C GLY A 385 4.30 16.16 12.72
N SER A 386 3.37 16.92 13.30
CA SER A 386 3.55 18.35 13.30
C SER A 386 4.90 18.59 13.95
N LEU A 387 5.54 19.68 13.54
CA LEU A 387 6.86 20.16 13.95
C LEU A 387 7.93 19.64 12.97
N ASP A 388 8.34 20.41 11.97
CA ASP A 388 8.25 21.86 11.80
C ASP A 388 7.90 22.20 10.35
N ALA A 389 7.37 23.40 10.10
CA ALA A 389 7.67 24.06 8.84
C ALA A 389 9.19 24.06 8.79
N GLY A 390 9.78 23.21 7.92
CA GLY A 390 11.21 23.21 7.70
C GLY A 390 11.62 24.67 7.61
N ASP A 391 12.59 25.09 8.43
CA ASP A 391 13.13 26.45 8.43
C ASP A 391 13.18 26.88 6.98
N ASP A 392 12.29 27.80 6.57
CA ASP A 392 12.08 28.20 5.18
C ASP A 392 13.45 28.63 4.75
N GLY A 393 14.20 27.71 4.16
CA GLY A 393 15.63 27.82 4.00
C GLY A 393 15.77 28.76 2.85
N ALA A 394 15.52 30.03 3.11
CA ALA A 394 15.16 31.04 2.16
C ALA A 394 16.43 31.26 1.36
N ARG A 395 16.59 30.45 0.32
CA ARG A 395 17.57 30.68 -0.72
C ARG A 395 17.26 32.08 -1.21
N ALA A 396 18.31 32.88 -1.29
CA ALA A 396 18.17 34.26 -1.70
C ALA A 396 17.53 34.29 -3.10
N GLU A 397 16.62 35.23 -3.30
CA GLU A 397 16.10 35.60 -4.62
C GLU A 397 17.24 35.69 -5.64
N GLY A 398 17.04 35.09 -6.82
CA GLY A 398 18.01 34.96 -7.90
C GLY A 398 19.07 33.88 -7.70
N ALA A 399 18.86 32.91 -6.80
CA ALA A 399 19.69 31.72 -6.69
C ALA A 399 19.27 30.66 -7.73
N PRO A 400 20.21 29.88 -8.31
CA PRO A 400 19.85 28.78 -9.18
C PRO A 400 19.05 27.70 -8.46
N TYR A 401 18.11 27.09 -9.18
CA TYR A 401 17.34 25.93 -8.79
C TYR A 401 17.98 24.65 -9.33
N ASP A 402 18.15 23.65 -8.48
CA ASP A 402 18.45 22.28 -8.91
C ASP A 402 17.13 21.53 -9.08
N VAL A 403 16.80 21.17 -10.32
CA VAL A 403 15.58 20.41 -10.65
C VAL A 403 15.95 19.02 -11.14
N VAL A 404 15.21 18.00 -10.68
CA VAL A 404 15.43 16.60 -11.05
C VAL A 404 14.17 15.99 -11.64
N THR A 405 14.30 15.24 -12.73
CA THR A 405 13.28 14.27 -13.16
C THR A 405 13.80 12.84 -12.97
N LEU A 406 12.95 11.94 -12.50
CA LEU A 406 13.29 10.53 -12.29
C LEU A 406 12.06 9.61 -12.42
N ASN A 407 12.08 8.71 -13.39
CA ASN A 407 11.20 7.55 -13.40
C ASN A 407 11.67 6.55 -12.33
N VAL A 408 10.83 6.25 -11.33
CA VAL A 408 11.18 5.38 -10.19
C VAL A 408 10.83 3.90 -10.43
N HIS A 409 10.35 3.56 -11.63
CA HIS A 409 10.09 2.20 -12.08
C HIS A 409 9.18 1.42 -11.11
N GLN A 410 8.06 2.05 -10.70
CA GLN A 410 7.07 1.47 -9.77
C GLN A 410 7.65 1.08 -8.43
N TRP A 411 8.75 1.75 -8.06
CA TRP A 411 9.54 1.49 -6.89
C TRP A 411 10.29 0.14 -6.91
N ILE A 412 10.74 -0.25 -8.10
CA ILE A 412 11.48 -1.49 -8.36
C ILE A 412 12.83 -1.16 -8.99
N ASP A 413 13.91 -1.77 -8.49
CA ASP A 413 15.24 -1.57 -9.08
C ASP A 413 15.33 -2.09 -10.53
N GLY A 414 16.27 -1.55 -11.30
CA GLY A 414 16.49 -1.92 -12.71
C GLY A 414 17.33 -3.19 -12.93
N GLN A 415 17.71 -3.92 -11.86
CA GLN A 415 18.65 -5.06 -11.96
C GLN A 415 18.10 -6.39 -11.43
N ARG A 416 17.42 -6.38 -10.28
CA ARG A 416 17.09 -7.55 -9.45
C ARG A 416 15.60 -7.67 -9.18
N GLY A 417 14.78 -6.67 -9.50
CA GLY A 417 13.37 -6.62 -9.12
C GLY A 417 13.18 -6.40 -7.62
N GLY A 418 14.19 -5.88 -6.91
CA GLY A 418 14.10 -5.48 -5.52
C GLY A 418 13.27 -4.19 -5.38
N ALA A 419 12.84 -3.87 -4.17
CA ALA A 419 12.23 -2.56 -3.93
C ALA A 419 13.34 -1.52 -3.76
N ASN A 420 13.25 -0.39 -4.46
CA ASN A 420 14.31 0.63 -4.56
C ASN A 420 14.07 1.88 -3.68
N TYR A 421 13.10 1.85 -2.76
CA TYR A 421 12.67 3.04 -1.99
C TYR A 421 13.86 3.82 -1.39
N ARG A 422 14.80 3.10 -0.76
CA ARG A 422 15.97 3.72 -0.14
C ARG A 422 16.97 4.24 -1.15
N ASP A 423 17.17 3.51 -2.25
CA ASP A 423 18.13 3.89 -3.28
C ASP A 423 17.68 5.20 -3.95
N VAL A 424 16.38 5.36 -4.20
CA VAL A 424 15.79 6.64 -4.65
C VAL A 424 15.99 7.75 -3.62
N ARG A 425 15.69 7.48 -2.34
CA ARG A 425 15.88 8.44 -1.24
C ARG A 425 17.34 8.88 -1.08
N ASP A 426 18.27 7.93 -1.14
CA ASP A 426 19.71 8.20 -1.00
C ASP A 426 20.23 9.01 -2.20
N LEU A 427 19.77 8.72 -3.41
CA LEU A 427 20.10 9.51 -4.61
C LEU A 427 19.64 10.96 -4.48
N LEU A 428 18.37 11.17 -4.09
CA LEU A 428 17.84 12.52 -3.95
C LEU A 428 18.49 13.27 -2.79
N ALA A 429 18.77 12.61 -1.67
CA ALA A 429 19.50 13.21 -0.55
C ALA A 429 20.96 13.57 -0.91
N GLU A 430 21.60 12.79 -1.77
CA GLU A 430 22.96 13.09 -2.28
C GLU A 430 22.98 14.36 -3.12
N HIS A 431 21.96 14.56 -3.96
CA HIS A 431 21.88 15.69 -4.88
C HIS A 431 21.16 16.92 -4.32
N ASP A 432 20.36 16.75 -3.27
CA ASP A 432 19.62 17.81 -2.57
C ASP A 432 18.82 18.77 -3.49
N PRO A 433 18.05 18.25 -4.47
CA PRO A 433 17.38 19.09 -5.47
C PRO A 433 16.26 19.95 -4.86
N ASP A 434 16.01 21.12 -5.42
CA ASP A 434 14.91 21.99 -4.99
C ASP A 434 13.54 21.45 -5.39
N VAL A 435 13.44 20.90 -6.60
CA VAL A 435 12.20 20.36 -7.17
C VAL A 435 12.50 19.00 -7.82
N VAL A 436 11.62 18.03 -7.59
CA VAL A 436 11.71 16.70 -8.15
C VAL A 436 10.40 16.30 -8.81
N GLY A 437 10.44 16.03 -10.11
CA GLY A 437 9.36 15.40 -10.87
C GLY A 437 9.59 13.90 -10.95
N LEU A 438 8.68 13.11 -10.37
CA LEU A 438 8.76 11.66 -10.35
C LEU A 438 7.70 11.01 -11.25
N GLN A 439 8.09 9.97 -11.98
CA GLN A 439 7.21 9.14 -12.82
C GLN A 439 7.16 7.69 -12.32
N GLU A 440 6.10 6.95 -12.69
CA GLU A 440 5.81 5.58 -12.22
C GLU A 440 5.73 5.48 -10.69
N THR A 441 5.05 6.44 -10.08
CA THR A 441 5.07 6.63 -8.62
C THR A 441 4.02 5.83 -7.85
N GLU A 442 3.32 4.87 -8.45
CA GLU A 442 2.01 4.45 -7.95
C GLU A 442 2.01 3.90 -6.51
N GLY A 443 1.31 4.61 -5.64
CA GLY A 443 1.04 4.22 -4.27
C GLY A 443 -0.18 3.32 -4.13
N GLY A 444 -0.27 2.65 -2.99
CA GLY A 444 -1.46 1.95 -2.55
C GLY A 444 -1.84 0.76 -3.42
N ARG A 445 -0.91 0.13 -4.15
CA ARG A 445 -1.15 -1.11 -4.92
C ARG A 445 -0.67 -2.34 -4.15
N TYR A 446 -1.12 -3.54 -4.51
CA TYR A 446 -0.55 -4.78 -3.94
C TYR A 446 0.94 -4.94 -4.29
N THR A 447 1.29 -4.48 -5.49
CA THR A 447 2.63 -4.51 -6.06
C THR A 447 3.61 -3.67 -5.24
N THR A 448 3.19 -2.48 -4.82
CA THR A 448 3.96 -1.56 -3.96
C THR A 448 3.80 -1.86 -2.47
N GLY A 449 3.32 -3.06 -2.13
CA GLY A 449 3.09 -3.45 -0.74
C GLY A 449 2.13 -2.50 -0.01
N SER A 450 1.18 -1.90 -0.71
CA SER A 450 0.16 -1.00 -0.17
C SER A 450 0.72 0.21 0.58
N ALA A 451 1.96 0.59 0.28
CA ALA A 451 2.62 1.77 0.82
C ALA A 451 2.21 3.03 0.05
N ASN A 452 2.50 4.21 0.59
CA ASN A 452 2.53 5.45 -0.17
C ASN A 452 3.99 5.94 -0.20
N PRO A 453 4.79 5.49 -1.19
CA PRO A 453 6.22 5.74 -1.16
C PRO A 453 6.59 7.20 -1.47
N VAL A 454 5.78 7.93 -2.24
CA VAL A 454 5.96 9.38 -2.48
C VAL A 454 5.89 10.13 -1.16
N ARG A 455 4.85 9.87 -0.35
CA ARG A 455 4.74 10.45 0.99
C ARG A 455 5.94 10.11 1.85
N TRP A 456 6.31 8.82 1.90
CA TRP A 456 7.45 8.37 2.70
C TRP A 456 8.73 9.11 2.31
N LEU A 457 8.97 9.23 1.00
CA LEU A 457 10.14 9.90 0.46
C LEU A 457 10.16 11.39 0.82
N ALA A 458 9.02 12.07 0.71
CA ALA A 458 8.88 13.46 1.10
C ALA A 458 9.10 13.67 2.61
N ASP A 459 8.52 12.79 3.45
CA ASP A 459 8.72 12.81 4.91
C ASP A 459 10.21 12.57 5.28
N GLU A 460 10.96 11.74 4.54
CA GLU A 460 12.39 11.46 4.79
C GLU A 460 13.33 12.56 4.30
N LEU A 461 12.94 13.29 3.26
CA LEU A 461 13.73 14.38 2.68
C LEU A 461 13.37 15.75 3.26
N ASP A 462 12.28 15.85 4.04
CA ASP A 462 11.68 17.10 4.52
C ASP A 462 11.14 17.99 3.38
N TYR A 463 10.43 17.38 2.42
CA TYR A 463 9.88 18.05 1.23
C TYR A 463 8.36 18.15 1.31
N HIS A 464 7.82 19.20 0.72
CA HIS A 464 6.42 19.25 0.30
C HIS A 464 6.19 18.32 -0.88
N TYR A 465 4.99 17.79 -1.01
CA TYR A 465 4.68 16.87 -2.12
C TYR A 465 3.22 16.92 -2.52
N ASP A 466 2.96 16.57 -3.78
CA ASP A 466 1.64 16.15 -4.24
C ASP A 466 1.76 14.87 -5.07
N TYR A 467 0.87 13.92 -4.79
CA TYR A 467 0.83 12.60 -5.43
C TYR A 467 -0.01 12.60 -6.72
N GLY A 468 -0.56 13.74 -7.12
CA GLY A 468 -1.29 13.97 -8.37
C GLY A 468 -2.53 13.09 -8.50
N VAL A 469 -2.36 11.84 -8.93
CA VAL A 469 -3.45 10.99 -9.41
C VAL A 469 -3.81 9.91 -8.38
N PRO A 470 -5.07 9.86 -7.89
CA PRO A 470 -5.52 8.76 -7.05
C PRO A 470 -5.40 7.40 -7.74
N THR A 471 -4.95 6.37 -7.01
CA THR A 471 -4.69 5.02 -7.54
C THR A 471 -5.89 4.43 -8.29
N ARG A 472 -7.12 4.77 -7.88
CA ARG A 472 -8.37 4.33 -8.52
C ARG A 472 -8.53 4.80 -9.96
N ARG A 473 -7.86 5.88 -10.38
CA ARG A 473 -7.89 6.38 -11.76
C ARG A 473 -6.98 5.58 -12.69
N GLY A 474 -6.15 4.69 -12.16
CA GLY A 474 -5.27 3.83 -12.93
C GLY A 474 -4.16 4.60 -13.64
N GLY A 475 -3.46 3.92 -14.54
CA GLY A 475 -2.32 4.51 -15.24
C GLY A 475 -1.02 4.47 -14.44
N TYR A 476 -0.01 5.15 -14.95
CA TYR A 476 1.23 5.35 -14.22
C TYR A 476 1.20 6.69 -13.47
N GLY A 477 1.62 6.68 -12.21
CA GLY A 477 1.57 7.82 -11.32
C GLY A 477 2.62 8.85 -11.68
N VAL A 478 2.31 10.11 -11.40
CA VAL A 478 3.27 11.23 -11.43
C VAL A 478 3.17 11.97 -10.11
N ALA A 479 4.30 12.44 -9.60
CA ALA A 479 4.33 13.20 -8.35
C ALA A 479 5.37 14.32 -8.42
N VAL A 480 5.12 15.39 -7.66
CA VAL A 480 6.10 16.45 -7.43
C VAL A 480 6.54 16.39 -5.97
N LEU A 481 7.84 16.51 -5.72
CA LEU A 481 8.40 16.83 -4.41
C LEU A 481 9.13 18.17 -4.53
N SER A 482 9.03 19.02 -3.52
CA SER A 482 9.57 20.37 -3.54
C SER A 482 10.00 20.79 -2.15
N LYS A 483 11.15 21.48 -2.05
CA LYS A 483 11.51 22.21 -0.82
C LYS A 483 10.57 23.39 -0.54
N TYR A 484 9.89 23.87 -1.57
CA TYR A 484 8.95 24.97 -1.52
C TYR A 484 7.51 24.48 -1.35
N PRO A 485 6.65 25.20 -0.61
CA PRO A 485 5.24 24.86 -0.46
C PRO A 485 4.52 24.69 -1.80
N VAL A 486 3.72 23.63 -1.92
CA VAL A 486 2.81 23.43 -3.05
C VAL A 486 1.52 24.22 -2.79
N LEU A 487 1.26 25.25 -3.60
CA LEU A 487 0.13 26.16 -3.43
C LEU A 487 -1.16 25.62 -4.05
N ASP A 488 -1.05 25.11 -5.28
CA ASP A 488 -2.17 24.54 -6.04
C ASP A 488 -1.68 23.39 -6.94
N THR A 489 -2.57 22.43 -7.21
CA THR A 489 -2.31 21.33 -8.12
C THR A 489 -3.49 21.01 -9.03
N LYS A 490 -3.17 20.68 -10.28
CA LYS A 490 -4.13 20.25 -11.29
C LYS A 490 -3.63 18.98 -11.97
N VAL A 491 -4.52 18.00 -12.04
CA VAL A 491 -4.26 16.72 -12.70
C VAL A 491 -4.93 16.69 -14.06
N VAL A 492 -4.13 16.47 -15.09
CA VAL A 492 -4.57 16.47 -16.49
C VAL A 492 -4.42 15.06 -17.05
N SER A 493 -5.49 14.55 -17.66
CA SER A 493 -5.44 13.28 -18.39
C SER A 493 -4.82 13.52 -19.76
N LEU A 494 -3.87 12.68 -20.14
CA LEU A 494 -3.27 12.72 -21.47
C LEU A 494 -4.00 11.74 -22.41
N PRO A 495 -4.07 12.05 -23.71
CA PRO A 495 -4.64 11.14 -24.69
C PRO A 495 -3.70 9.96 -24.92
N VAL A 496 -4.25 8.73 -24.99
CA VAL A 496 -3.47 7.49 -25.08
C VAL A 496 -4.14 6.48 -26.00
N HIS A 497 -3.36 5.66 -26.70
CA HIS A 497 -3.86 4.53 -27.49
C HIS A 497 -3.39 3.19 -26.91
N GLN A 498 -4.33 2.31 -26.56
CA GLN A 498 -4.04 0.94 -26.09
C GLN A 498 -2.98 0.85 -24.97
N SER A 499 -2.82 1.93 -24.21
CA SER A 499 -1.83 2.11 -23.16
C SER A 499 -2.53 2.40 -21.83
N PRO A 500 -1.92 2.08 -20.67
CA PRO A 500 -2.41 2.59 -19.39
C PRO A 500 -2.55 4.11 -19.42
N ALA A 501 -3.55 4.61 -18.69
CA ALA A 501 -3.79 6.05 -18.60
C ALA A 501 -2.50 6.81 -18.25
N ARG A 502 -2.28 7.94 -18.91
CA ARG A 502 -1.16 8.84 -18.67
C ARG A 502 -1.67 10.16 -18.11
N TRP A 503 -0.85 10.78 -17.28
CA TRP A 503 -1.25 11.93 -16.49
C TRP A 503 -0.13 12.96 -16.45
N ALA A 504 -0.52 14.23 -16.42
CA ALA A 504 0.35 15.33 -16.04
C ALA A 504 -0.13 15.94 -14.73
N LEU A 505 0.81 16.28 -13.87
CA LEU A 505 0.59 17.03 -12.64
C LEU A 505 1.16 18.43 -12.83
N VAL A 506 0.27 19.41 -12.99
CA VAL A 506 0.61 20.84 -12.93
C VAL A 506 0.59 21.24 -11.47
N ALA A 507 1.65 21.86 -10.97
CA ALA A 507 1.74 22.34 -9.61
C ALA A 507 2.38 23.73 -9.55
N THR A 508 1.79 24.61 -8.76
CA THR A 508 2.32 25.95 -8.46
C THR A 508 3.06 25.90 -7.14
N LEU A 509 4.33 26.30 -7.15
CA LEU A 509 5.21 26.28 -5.98
C LEU A 509 5.49 27.72 -5.50
N ASP A 510 5.53 27.92 -4.19
CA ASP A 510 5.90 29.19 -3.55
C ASP A 510 7.43 29.34 -3.48
N ALA A 511 8.07 29.65 -4.61
CA ALA A 511 9.51 29.73 -4.72
C ALA A 511 10.06 31.13 -4.34
N PRO A 512 11.36 31.27 -4.03
CA PRO A 512 11.95 32.55 -3.63
C PRO A 512 11.80 33.69 -4.65
N ASP A 513 11.73 33.37 -5.94
CA ASP A 513 11.55 34.32 -7.04
C ASP A 513 10.08 34.54 -7.44
N GLY A 514 9.14 34.06 -6.61
CA GLY A 514 7.70 34.10 -6.88
C GLY A 514 7.13 32.71 -7.23
N GLU A 515 5.92 32.70 -7.76
CA GLU A 515 5.26 31.45 -8.13
C GLU A 515 5.99 30.74 -9.28
N LEU A 516 6.46 29.52 -9.03
CA LEU A 516 7.07 28.66 -10.03
C LEU A 516 6.08 27.58 -10.46
N GLN A 517 5.71 27.59 -11.75
CA GLN A 517 4.89 26.51 -12.30
C GLN A 517 5.76 25.30 -12.65
N THR A 518 5.29 24.12 -12.26
CA THR A 518 5.94 22.85 -12.61
C THR A 518 4.93 21.91 -13.24
N ILE A 519 5.36 21.15 -14.24
CA ILE A 519 4.55 20.09 -14.84
C ILE A 519 5.35 18.80 -14.81
N THR A 520 4.89 17.80 -14.04
CA THR A 520 5.47 16.45 -14.07
C THR A 520 4.60 15.54 -14.93
N THR A 521 5.20 14.87 -15.91
CA THR A 521 4.45 14.02 -16.85
C THR A 521 5.17 12.70 -17.18
N HIS A 522 4.40 11.73 -17.67
CA HIS A 522 4.90 10.48 -18.24
C HIS A 522 4.07 10.10 -19.47
N PHE A 523 4.67 10.17 -20.65
CA PHE A 523 4.01 9.86 -21.92
C PHE A 523 3.89 8.36 -22.13
N GLN A 524 2.99 7.95 -23.03
CA GLN A 524 2.94 6.55 -23.44
C GLN A 524 4.22 6.15 -24.20
N THR A 525 4.54 4.85 -24.19
CA THR A 525 5.63 4.31 -25.02
C THR A 525 5.22 4.37 -26.49
N ASP A 526 6.19 4.63 -27.37
CA ASP A 526 5.97 4.68 -28.82
C ASP A 526 5.38 3.35 -29.36
N ILE A 527 4.32 3.47 -30.15
CA ILE A 527 3.67 2.37 -30.86
C ILE A 527 3.77 2.72 -32.35
N PRO A 528 4.41 1.88 -33.22
CA PRO A 528 4.82 2.22 -34.60
C PRO A 528 3.75 2.71 -35.61
N GLU A 529 2.51 2.97 -35.18
CA GLU A 529 1.41 3.48 -36.00
C GLU A 529 0.56 4.55 -35.28
N ASP A 530 1.07 5.10 -34.17
CA ASP A 530 0.31 5.97 -33.27
C ASP A 530 1.01 7.32 -33.00
N ASP A 531 0.35 8.42 -33.35
CA ASP A 531 0.84 9.78 -33.10
C ASP A 531 0.32 10.36 -31.77
N GLU A 532 -0.27 9.56 -30.87
CA GLU A 532 -0.84 10.10 -29.62
C GLU A 532 0.20 10.80 -28.73
N GLN A 533 1.49 10.44 -28.76
CA GLN A 533 2.55 11.19 -28.06
C GLN A 533 2.60 12.67 -28.52
N LEU A 534 2.24 12.97 -29.77
CA LEU A 534 2.09 14.34 -30.27
C LEU A 534 0.87 15.02 -29.65
N GLY A 535 -0.23 14.29 -29.44
CA GLY A 535 -1.41 14.74 -28.71
C GLY A 535 -1.11 14.98 -27.22
N GLU A 536 -0.30 14.13 -26.59
CA GLU A 536 0.21 14.32 -25.23
C GLU A 536 1.04 15.61 -25.14
N ALA A 537 2.00 15.82 -26.06
CA ALA A 537 2.77 17.06 -26.15
C ALA A 537 1.89 18.30 -26.34
N GLN A 538 0.88 18.23 -27.20
CA GLN A 538 -0.07 19.34 -27.40
C GLN A 538 -0.90 19.62 -26.14
N THR A 539 -1.26 18.58 -25.39
CA THR A 539 -1.99 18.73 -24.12
C THR A 539 -1.12 19.45 -23.07
N ILE A 540 0.15 19.05 -22.92
CA ILE A 540 1.10 19.73 -22.02
C ILE A 540 1.24 21.22 -22.37
N LEU A 541 1.44 21.53 -23.65
CA LEU A 541 1.59 22.92 -24.09
C LEU A 541 0.30 23.72 -23.94
N GLY A 542 -0.86 23.08 -24.12
CA GLY A 542 -2.16 23.71 -23.88
C GLY A 542 -2.39 24.08 -22.42
N GLU A 543 -1.98 23.22 -21.49
CA GLU A 543 -2.04 23.48 -20.05
C GLU A 543 -1.06 24.58 -19.65
N LEU A 544 0.18 24.48 -20.11
CA LEU A 544 1.23 25.46 -19.87
C LEU A 544 0.79 26.86 -20.33
N PHE A 545 0.33 27.02 -21.56
CA PHE A 545 -0.05 28.35 -22.07
C PHE A 545 -1.46 28.80 -21.70
N SER A 546 -2.16 28.08 -20.81
CA SER A 546 -3.51 28.45 -20.36
C SER A 546 -3.55 29.30 -19.09
N ASP A 547 -2.50 29.23 -18.27
CA ASP A 547 -2.37 29.97 -17.02
C ASP A 547 -1.36 31.11 -17.17
N ASP A 548 -1.56 32.18 -16.41
CA ASP A 548 -0.63 33.32 -16.38
C ASP A 548 0.50 33.01 -15.40
N HIS A 549 1.67 32.68 -15.91
CA HIS A 549 2.90 32.49 -15.14
C HIS A 549 4.10 33.07 -15.90
N GLU A 550 5.15 33.44 -15.17
CA GLU A 550 6.35 34.03 -15.77
C GLU A 550 7.35 32.98 -16.24
N ARG A 551 7.39 31.83 -15.56
CA ARG A 551 8.33 30.74 -15.82
C ARG A 551 7.72 29.39 -15.46
N ALA A 552 8.09 28.36 -16.21
CA ALA A 552 7.80 26.99 -15.84
C ALA A 552 8.91 25.99 -16.12
N VAL A 553 8.85 24.87 -15.39
CA VAL A 553 9.69 23.69 -15.62
C VAL A 553 8.81 22.48 -15.90
N VAL A 554 9.01 21.82 -17.03
CA VAL A 554 8.32 20.56 -17.38
C VAL A 554 9.31 19.40 -17.25
N LEU A 555 8.98 18.46 -16.38
CA LEU A 555 9.81 17.33 -15.95
C LEU A 555 9.12 16.03 -16.37
N GLY A 556 9.83 15.08 -16.97
CA GLY A 556 9.18 13.83 -17.31
C GLY A 556 10.01 12.79 -18.04
N ASP A 557 9.46 11.59 -18.05
CA ASP A 557 9.74 10.54 -19.03
C ASP A 557 8.75 10.73 -20.19
N PHE A 558 9.25 11.27 -21.29
CA PHE A 558 8.42 11.56 -22.45
C PHE A 558 8.36 10.38 -23.43
N ASN A 559 9.11 9.29 -23.22
CA ASN A 559 9.20 8.18 -24.17
C ASN A 559 9.47 8.63 -25.63
N VAL A 560 10.08 9.80 -25.83
CA VAL A 560 10.39 10.39 -27.14
C VAL A 560 11.88 10.60 -27.27
N GLN A 561 12.42 10.35 -28.45
CA GLN A 561 13.82 10.56 -28.79
C GLN A 561 14.01 11.78 -29.69
N PRO A 562 15.11 12.53 -29.49
CA PRO A 562 15.43 13.68 -30.33
C PRO A 562 15.69 13.23 -31.78
N ASN A 563 15.16 13.99 -32.75
CA ASN A 563 15.26 13.72 -34.19
C ASN A 563 14.63 12.41 -34.67
N GLN A 564 13.83 11.74 -33.83
CA GLN A 564 13.08 10.54 -34.22
C GLN A 564 11.58 10.82 -34.11
N ASP A 565 11.15 11.41 -32.99
CA ASP A 565 9.73 11.49 -32.66
C ASP A 565 9.16 12.90 -32.85
N PRO A 566 8.02 13.07 -33.57
CA PRO A 566 7.43 14.39 -33.83
C PRO A 566 7.05 15.17 -32.57
N ALA A 567 6.75 14.48 -31.46
CA ALA A 567 6.43 15.08 -30.18
C ALA A 567 7.62 15.87 -29.61
N TYR A 568 8.87 15.40 -29.78
CA TYR A 568 10.06 16.14 -29.37
C TYR A 568 10.16 17.47 -30.13
N ASP A 569 10.02 17.43 -31.46
CA ASP A 569 10.06 18.63 -32.31
C ASP A 569 8.92 19.60 -31.97
N ARG A 570 7.76 19.09 -31.55
CA ARG A 570 6.64 19.92 -31.10
C ARG A 570 6.98 20.66 -29.81
N LEU A 571 7.56 19.99 -28.82
CA LEU A 571 7.95 20.58 -27.53
C LEU A 571 9.07 21.60 -27.70
N LYS A 572 10.13 21.25 -28.42
CA LYS A 572 11.31 22.08 -28.66
C LYS A 572 11.01 23.41 -29.37
N ARG A 573 9.89 23.53 -30.09
CA ARG A 573 9.48 24.79 -30.72
C ARG A 573 9.13 25.88 -29.72
N ASP A 574 8.53 25.49 -28.61
CA ASP A 574 8.01 26.43 -27.61
C ASP A 574 8.79 26.36 -26.28
N LEU A 575 9.59 25.29 -26.06
CA LEU A 575 10.33 25.04 -24.83
C LEU A 575 11.83 24.88 -25.08
N THR A 576 12.63 25.26 -24.09
CA THR A 576 14.08 25.06 -24.08
C THR A 576 14.44 23.72 -23.44
N ASP A 577 15.13 22.84 -24.17
CA ASP A 577 15.70 21.60 -23.61
C ASP A 577 16.95 21.91 -22.77
N ALA A 578 16.87 21.69 -21.46
CA ALA A 578 17.97 21.99 -20.53
C ALA A 578 19.28 21.25 -20.87
N TRP A 579 19.20 20.04 -21.45
CA TRP A 579 20.39 19.30 -21.88
C TRP A 579 21.15 20.07 -22.97
N THR A 580 20.43 20.55 -23.99
CA THR A 580 21.05 21.32 -25.08
C THR A 580 21.47 22.72 -24.64
N ALA A 581 20.69 23.35 -23.75
CA ALA A 581 21.00 24.67 -23.20
C ALA A 581 22.27 24.65 -22.34
N ALA A 582 22.57 23.54 -21.67
CA ALA A 582 23.84 23.32 -20.96
C ALA A 582 25.05 23.08 -21.90
N GLY A 583 24.86 23.13 -23.23
CA GLY A 583 25.93 22.99 -24.22
C GLY A 583 26.20 21.57 -24.68
N HIS A 584 25.35 20.60 -24.33
CA HIS A 584 25.47 19.22 -24.82
C HIS A 584 24.89 19.07 -26.24
N PRO A 585 25.39 18.10 -27.03
CA PRO A 585 24.77 17.76 -28.29
C PRO A 585 23.38 17.17 -28.05
N GLU A 586 22.42 17.57 -28.90
CA GLU A 586 21.04 17.09 -28.85
C GLU A 586 20.94 15.56 -28.92
N THR A 587 21.72 14.96 -29.82
CA THR A 587 21.86 13.51 -29.99
C THR A 587 23.24 13.07 -29.51
N GLY A 588 23.43 12.98 -28.20
CA GLY A 588 24.66 12.42 -27.64
C GLY A 588 24.80 12.57 -26.13
N GLY A 589 25.30 11.51 -25.48
CA GLY A 589 25.71 11.53 -24.06
C GLY A 589 24.58 11.60 -23.03
N GLY A 590 23.37 11.97 -23.43
CA GLY A 590 22.20 12.17 -22.55
C GLY A 590 21.25 10.98 -22.45
N GLY A 591 21.63 9.79 -22.92
CA GLY A 591 20.78 8.61 -22.81
C GLY A 591 20.48 8.26 -21.35
N THR A 592 19.22 7.98 -21.03
CA THR A 592 18.71 7.68 -19.68
C THR A 592 18.19 6.25 -19.58
N TRP A 593 17.75 5.65 -20.70
CA TRP A 593 17.21 4.29 -20.72
C TRP A 593 17.90 3.38 -21.76
N PRO A 594 18.06 2.07 -21.45
CA PRO A 594 17.98 1.49 -20.12
C PRO A 594 19.20 1.90 -19.26
N ALA A 595 19.03 2.08 -17.95
CA ALA A 595 20.06 2.63 -17.06
C ALA A 595 21.39 1.85 -17.05
N HIS A 596 21.35 0.54 -17.31
CA HIS A 596 22.56 -0.29 -17.36
C HIS A 596 23.36 -0.13 -18.66
N ASP A 597 22.74 0.40 -19.71
CA ASP A 597 23.35 0.66 -21.03
C ASP A 597 22.58 1.79 -21.73
N PRO A 598 22.76 3.05 -21.29
CA PRO A 598 21.85 4.15 -21.63
C PRO A 598 21.99 4.57 -23.09
N ARG A 599 21.04 4.13 -23.91
CA ARG A 599 21.05 4.30 -25.37
C ARG A 599 20.02 5.32 -25.85
N GLN A 600 18.91 5.47 -25.13
CA GLN A 600 17.81 6.35 -25.49
C GLN A 600 17.74 7.51 -24.51
N ARG A 601 17.62 8.73 -25.03
CA ARG A 601 17.34 9.93 -24.23
C ARG A 601 15.84 10.16 -24.29
N ILE A 602 15.14 9.81 -23.23
CA ILE A 602 13.67 9.88 -23.15
C ILE A 602 13.17 10.64 -21.92
N ASP A 603 14.05 10.95 -20.98
CA ASP A 603 13.75 11.78 -19.81
C ASP A 603 14.30 13.19 -20.03
N TYR A 604 13.49 14.21 -19.73
CA TYR A 604 13.78 15.60 -20.07
C TYR A 604 13.44 16.58 -18.95
N VAL A 605 14.21 17.67 -18.92
CA VAL A 605 13.87 18.92 -18.24
C VAL A 605 13.68 19.98 -19.31
N TRP A 606 12.43 20.41 -19.51
CA TRP A 606 12.07 21.49 -20.42
C TRP A 606 11.78 22.76 -19.65
N LEU A 607 12.13 23.90 -20.25
CA LEU A 607 12.04 25.21 -19.62
C LEU A 607 11.21 26.16 -20.48
N GLU A 608 10.27 26.84 -19.83
CA GLU A 608 9.47 27.94 -20.38
C GLU A 608 9.83 29.24 -19.64
N GLY A 609 9.91 30.34 -20.39
CA GLY A 609 10.41 31.61 -19.89
C GLY A 609 11.94 31.76 -19.98
N ASP A 610 12.44 32.86 -19.44
CA ASP A 610 13.86 33.20 -19.47
C ASP A 610 14.63 32.43 -18.40
N TRP A 611 15.31 31.36 -18.83
CA TRP A 611 16.19 30.55 -17.99
C TRP A 611 17.61 30.49 -18.54
N THR A 612 18.58 30.47 -17.62
CA THR A 612 19.97 30.11 -17.94
C THR A 612 20.32 28.76 -17.33
N VAL A 613 20.85 27.84 -18.13
CA VAL A 613 21.21 26.49 -17.67
C VAL A 613 22.72 26.40 -17.47
N SER A 614 23.14 26.28 -16.21
CA SER A 614 24.57 26.21 -15.86
C SER A 614 25.11 24.77 -15.90
N ARG A 615 24.23 23.79 -15.69
CA ARG A 615 24.57 22.36 -15.69
C ARG A 615 23.34 21.53 -16.03
N CYS A 616 23.52 20.47 -16.82
CA CYS A 616 22.55 19.40 -16.98
C CYS A 616 23.29 18.07 -17.01
N THR A 617 22.90 17.09 -16.19
CA THR A 617 23.62 15.83 -16.06
C THR A 617 22.69 14.68 -15.71
N ARG A 618 23.18 13.45 -15.91
CA ARG A 618 22.46 12.24 -15.51
C ARG A 618 22.83 11.88 -14.08
N VAL A 619 21.87 11.35 -13.33
CA VAL A 619 22.05 10.94 -11.93
C VAL A 619 21.49 9.54 -11.70
N GLY A 620 22.04 8.83 -10.71
CA GLY A 620 21.64 7.47 -10.37
C GLY A 620 22.31 6.38 -11.20
N ASP A 621 21.83 5.15 -11.00
CA ASP A 621 22.29 3.95 -11.70
C ASP A 621 21.18 2.90 -11.77
N ALA A 622 21.48 1.74 -12.36
CA ALA A 622 20.53 0.65 -12.51
C ALA A 622 20.08 -0.01 -11.18
N ALA A 623 20.75 0.25 -10.05
CA ALA A 623 20.26 -0.16 -8.74
C ALA A 623 19.16 0.78 -8.21
N VAL A 624 19.14 2.04 -8.67
CA VAL A 624 18.08 3.00 -8.33
C VAL A 624 16.84 2.76 -9.17
N SER A 625 16.96 2.68 -10.49
CA SER A 625 15.82 2.53 -11.42
C SER A 625 16.29 1.92 -12.73
N ASP A 626 15.39 1.48 -13.60
CA ASP A 626 15.75 1.16 -14.99
C ASP A 626 15.94 2.42 -15.86
N HIS A 627 15.65 3.62 -15.33
CA HIS A 627 16.04 4.91 -15.87
C HIS A 627 17.15 5.58 -15.05
N LEU A 628 18.03 6.34 -15.71
CA LEU A 628 18.83 7.36 -15.05
C LEU A 628 18.00 8.64 -14.92
N GLY A 629 18.10 9.33 -13.79
CA GLY A 629 17.47 10.64 -13.62
C GLY A 629 18.23 11.73 -14.40
N VAL A 630 17.58 12.88 -14.59
CA VAL A 630 18.20 14.08 -15.17
C VAL A 630 18.14 15.20 -14.15
N LEU A 631 19.31 15.76 -13.80
CA LEU A 631 19.47 16.91 -12.92
C LEU A 631 19.88 18.11 -13.77
N ALA A 632 19.13 19.22 -13.66
CA ALA A 632 19.48 20.49 -14.27
C ALA A 632 19.57 21.60 -13.21
N THR A 633 20.62 22.41 -13.29
CA THR A 633 20.80 23.62 -12.47
C THR A 633 20.41 24.84 -13.31
N VAL A 634 19.27 25.44 -13.00
CA VAL A 634 18.62 26.49 -13.79
C VAL A 634 18.55 27.80 -13.00
N ASP A 635 19.00 28.89 -13.61
CA ASP A 635 18.99 30.24 -13.02
C ASP A 635 17.85 31.04 -13.68
N PRO A 636 16.93 31.61 -12.87
CA PRO A 636 15.77 32.36 -13.38
C PRO A 636 16.13 33.66 -14.09
N GLY A 637 17.40 34.06 -14.14
CA GLY A 637 17.84 35.30 -14.78
C GLY A 637 17.43 36.52 -13.95
N ARG A 638 18.34 37.46 -13.74
CA ARG A 638 17.99 38.73 -13.08
C ARG A 638 17.14 39.54 -14.05
N GLY A 639 15.87 39.74 -13.75
CA GLY A 639 15.06 40.73 -14.45
C GLY A 639 15.81 42.06 -14.48
N GLU A 640 16.15 42.56 -15.66
CA GLU A 640 16.60 43.93 -15.83
C GLU A 640 15.38 44.84 -15.58
N ASN A 641 15.20 45.25 -14.32
CA ASN A 641 14.23 46.29 -13.95
C ASN A 641 14.56 47.64 -14.59
#